data_AF-A0A552E178-F1
#
_entry.id   AF-A0A552E178-F1
#
_cell.length_a   1.000
_cell.length_b   1.000
_cell.length_c   1.000
_cell.angle_alpha   90.00
_cell.angle_beta   90.00
_cell.angle_gamma   90.00
#
_symmetry.space_group_name_H-M   'P 1'
#
loop_
_entity.id
_entity.type
_entity.pdbx_description
1 polymer ?
#
loop_
_entity_poly.entity_id
_entity_poly.type
_entity_poly.pdbx_seq_one_letter_code
_entity_poly.pdbx_strand_id
1 'polypeptide(L)'
;MSETWLRSLKRKLTDIYVQKEAQEWVDLNLSTAGLLNITIVSDKFENLSTTQRREAVKNDIEQQYKSLGFISLYTIQEAASLDLKAPQLVDEKSIHTWQDLALWSANPQNQSPSSPELCLPRTVTFYSFKGGVGRTTALIHVAWILAMRGRKVVAVDLDLEAPGLSTAFPLNPLPEYGIVDYFYEKSYLPEGVEAKINITKIFGEVNIPDATGRLFIVPAGYLSLDYIAKVDDLRATTILDNGETLWSTFSREIQNQLKPDLILVDSRTGINEWGALSLLQAANEAIIFLFPNEQNQKGIELLLQSLTSFGRLSLNFVFSPVPDLSDTGITKVTHAWQILQKDIDKNIDIDETTDHDLDIDSEDYLIIPYIPSIALADRYPVTGLLDYYTRIANLIDEDTNEIRLQQILASSEKRWQVIESLNFMPLNAGDIGSNISLLFQKTANFDKFLDQATCLIRGRKGTGKTALYLLLLRQESEARNLAYSRLDHVTLLSGHGSYNDSRPSRDEFQYINQELQEKQGTWEAVWRAYLLINVDRKSKNSIFPKGEKFKAIKQIFQGLPSENWQSEHTEALVQLATDRNLTLLIKDALDLVNQKQLKEQQTLWFLYDDLDEDFPEREDIRQQALTGLFQFVQACDARTLTAIRFKIFLREDIWKRLNFDNKSHFNGRDLLLQWTRIDFLRLALRQAFLSPEFKDLVARFAPVESIDQATEEALNNALELLWGSRRRRGDRAKYVYRWVYERLTDSSGTTFPRSLSALLQGAKEQELTYKGQSSIQSPTDRLLRAKSLEIGLEKASEERCDAIRQEYPDLENFFRALEGISALPSREELSQVWEHTARSIIADFDRFAELLSEIGLAQWREKEKRYGFADIYVYGFKMNRTGTK
;
A
#
# COMPACT_ATOMS: atom_id res chain seq x y z
N MET A 1 -18.64 26.44 5.92
CA MET A 1 -19.81 26.72 6.77
C MET A 1 -20.85 27.60 6.07
N SER A 2 -21.97 27.04 5.60
CA SER A 2 -23.24 27.77 5.73
C SER A 2 -23.95 27.17 6.92
N GLU A 3 -23.97 27.88 8.05
CA GLU A 3 -24.95 27.59 9.10
C GLU A 3 -26.32 27.59 8.41
N THR A 4 -26.97 26.43 8.29
CA THR A 4 -28.33 26.34 7.76
C THR A 4 -29.16 27.37 8.52
N TRP A 5 -29.81 28.29 7.81
CA TRP A 5 -30.48 29.46 8.40
C TRP A 5 -31.43 29.10 9.57
N LEU A 6 -31.99 27.88 9.60
CA LEU A 6 -32.75 27.35 10.74
C LEU A 6 -31.93 27.22 12.04
N ARG A 7 -30.68 26.74 11.99
CA ARG A 7 -29.81 26.65 13.18
C ARG A 7 -29.51 28.05 13.72
N SER A 8 -29.24 29.00 12.82
CA SER A 8 -29.02 30.41 13.18
C SER A 8 -30.27 31.04 13.80
N LEU A 9 -31.44 30.77 13.21
CA LEU A 9 -32.74 31.24 13.71
C LEU A 9 -33.10 30.62 15.07
N LYS A 10 -32.87 29.30 15.25
CA LYS A 10 -33.07 28.61 16.54
C LYS A 10 -32.18 29.23 17.59
N ARG A 11 -30.88 29.42 17.32
CA ARG A 11 -29.96 30.08 18.24
C ARG A 11 -30.43 31.48 18.62
N LYS A 12 -30.77 32.32 17.63
CA LYS A 12 -31.27 33.69 17.88
C LYS A 12 -32.52 33.68 18.76
N LEU A 13 -33.50 32.83 18.47
CA LEU A 13 -34.72 32.77 19.26
C LEU A 13 -34.47 32.20 20.67
N THR A 14 -33.57 31.22 20.80
CA THR A 14 -33.13 30.72 22.11
C THR A 14 -32.46 31.85 22.91
N ASP A 15 -31.53 32.61 22.34
CA ASP A 15 -30.86 33.73 23.00
C ASP A 15 -31.85 34.84 23.45
N ILE A 16 -32.92 35.04 22.68
CA ILE A 16 -33.94 36.04 22.99
C ILE A 16 -34.92 35.52 24.05
N TYR A 17 -35.39 34.28 23.95
CA TYR A 17 -36.56 33.82 24.71
C TYR A 17 -36.24 32.81 25.81
N VAL A 18 -35.05 32.21 25.84
CA VAL A 18 -34.65 31.21 26.85
C VAL A 18 -33.66 31.83 27.84
N GLN A 19 -34.05 31.89 29.11
CA GLN A 19 -33.21 32.29 30.25
C GLN A 19 -33.01 31.14 31.25
N LYS A 20 -34.02 30.27 31.39
CA LYS A 20 -34.00 29.07 32.25
C LYS A 20 -34.04 27.82 31.39
N GLU A 21 -32.88 27.34 30.93
CA GLU A 21 -32.76 26.20 29.99
C GLU A 21 -33.46 24.91 30.45
N ALA A 22 -33.72 24.73 31.76
CA ALA A 22 -34.42 23.57 32.29
C ALA A 22 -35.95 23.59 32.11
N GLN A 23 -36.55 24.75 31.81
CA GLN A 23 -38.01 24.94 31.77
C GLN A 23 -38.49 25.73 30.54
N GLU A 24 -37.62 26.57 29.98
CA GLU A 24 -37.87 27.37 28.78
C GLU A 24 -37.13 26.77 27.60
N TRP A 25 -37.77 26.79 26.43
CA TRP A 25 -37.21 26.17 25.23
C TRP A 25 -37.86 26.72 23.97
N VAL A 26 -37.13 26.57 22.87
CA VAL A 26 -37.57 26.92 21.52
C VAL A 26 -37.46 25.69 20.64
N ASP A 27 -38.55 25.37 19.96
CA ASP A 27 -38.58 24.38 18.89
C ASP A 27 -38.99 25.02 17.57
N LEU A 28 -38.26 24.63 16.53
CA LEU A 28 -38.51 25.02 15.15
C LEU A 28 -38.65 23.75 14.32
N ASN A 29 -39.72 23.65 13.54
CA ASN A 29 -39.97 22.49 12.69
C ASN A 29 -40.53 22.90 11.33
N LEU A 30 -39.85 22.54 10.25
CA LEU A 30 -40.33 22.65 8.89
C LEU A 30 -41.27 21.48 8.57
N SER A 31 -42.52 21.79 8.28
CA SER A 31 -43.48 20.81 7.77
C SER A 31 -43.17 20.39 6.33
N THR A 32 -43.73 19.25 5.89
CA THR A 32 -43.67 18.79 4.50
C THR A 32 -44.26 19.78 3.49
N ALA A 33 -45.14 20.69 3.93
CA ALA A 33 -45.68 21.77 3.12
C ALA A 33 -44.74 23.00 3.00
N GLY A 34 -43.54 22.93 3.59
CA GLY A 34 -42.58 24.04 3.62
C GLY A 34 -42.97 25.19 4.56
N LEU A 35 -43.90 24.95 5.50
CA LEU A 35 -44.27 25.94 6.52
C LEU A 35 -43.42 25.75 7.77
N LEU A 36 -42.89 26.87 8.31
CA LEU A 36 -42.13 26.90 9.55
C LEU A 36 -43.07 26.94 10.76
N ASN A 37 -43.13 25.84 11.51
CA ASN A 37 -43.83 25.76 12.78
C ASN A 37 -42.88 26.13 13.92
N ILE A 38 -43.38 26.92 14.87
CA ILE A 38 -42.59 27.50 15.95
C ILE A 38 -43.31 27.28 17.26
N THR A 39 -42.62 26.69 18.22
CA THR A 39 -43.09 26.59 19.60
C THR A 39 -42.08 27.24 20.52
N ILE A 40 -42.52 28.20 21.33
CA ILE A 40 -41.67 28.88 22.32
C ILE A 40 -42.36 28.80 23.67
N VAL A 41 -41.65 28.29 24.66
CA VAL A 41 -42.05 28.32 26.07
C VAL A 41 -41.10 29.26 26.80
N SER A 42 -41.64 30.37 27.33
CA SER A 42 -40.84 31.43 27.96
C SER A 42 -41.66 32.25 28.97
N ASP A 43 -41.05 32.61 30.10
CA ASP A 43 -41.59 33.58 31.06
C ASP A 43 -41.66 35.00 30.48
N LYS A 44 -40.95 35.30 29.38
CA LYS A 44 -41.06 36.61 28.71
C LYS A 44 -42.45 36.89 28.13
N PHE A 45 -43.30 35.86 28.02
CA PHE A 45 -44.68 36.00 27.60
C PHE A 45 -45.65 36.29 28.75
N GLU A 46 -45.16 36.32 29.99
CA GLU A 46 -45.95 36.67 31.17
C GLU A 46 -46.46 38.11 31.04
N ASN A 47 -47.77 38.30 31.30
CA ASN A 47 -48.49 39.58 31.14
C ASN A 47 -48.65 40.12 29.70
N LEU A 48 -48.26 39.35 28.65
CA LEU A 48 -48.54 39.71 27.26
C LEU A 48 -49.80 38.99 26.73
N SER A 49 -50.64 39.72 25.99
CA SER A 49 -51.77 39.11 25.25
C SER A 49 -51.30 38.25 24.07
N THR A 50 -52.11 37.30 23.63
CA THR A 50 -51.79 36.40 22.50
C THR A 50 -51.41 37.17 21.22
N THR A 51 -52.03 38.33 20.98
CA THR A 51 -51.73 39.19 19.82
C THR A 51 -50.35 39.85 19.96
N GLN A 52 -50.03 40.37 21.14
CA GLN A 52 -48.71 41.00 21.41
C GLN A 52 -47.57 39.98 21.36
N ARG A 53 -47.78 38.76 21.90
CA ARG A 53 -46.80 37.67 21.80
C ARG A 53 -46.49 37.32 20.35
N ARG A 54 -47.53 37.20 19.51
CA ARG A 54 -47.38 36.91 18.07
C ARG A 54 -46.67 38.03 17.32
N GLU A 55 -46.98 39.30 17.59
CA GLU A 55 -46.30 40.43 16.95
C GLU A 55 -44.81 40.51 17.32
N ALA A 56 -44.45 40.28 18.59
CA ALA A 56 -43.07 40.26 19.05
C ALA A 56 -42.25 39.19 18.31
N VAL A 57 -42.73 37.95 18.32
CA VAL A 57 -42.04 36.82 17.67
C VAL A 57 -42.02 36.99 16.15
N LYS A 58 -43.09 37.51 15.54
CA LYS A 58 -43.17 37.76 14.10
C LYS A 58 -42.16 38.81 13.63
N ASN A 59 -41.96 39.89 14.38
CA ASN A 59 -40.94 40.90 14.08
C ASN A 59 -39.51 40.31 14.10
N ASP A 60 -39.26 39.36 15.00
CA ASP A 60 -37.96 38.69 15.10
C ASP A 60 -37.67 37.72 13.94
N ILE A 61 -38.72 37.23 13.25
CA ILE A 61 -38.67 36.22 12.16
C ILE A 61 -38.80 36.82 10.75
N GLU A 62 -39.65 37.84 10.54
CA GLU A 62 -39.96 38.39 9.20
C GLU A 62 -38.74 38.93 8.46
N GLN A 63 -37.62 39.17 9.15
CA GLN A 63 -36.33 39.52 8.55
C GLN A 63 -35.66 38.36 7.80
N GLN A 64 -36.05 37.09 8.03
CA GLN A 64 -35.36 35.91 7.51
C GLN A 64 -36.26 34.87 6.80
N TYR A 65 -37.55 34.77 7.12
CA TYR A 65 -38.44 33.78 6.48
C TYR A 65 -39.90 34.26 6.36
N LYS A 66 -40.56 33.99 5.22
CA LYS A 66 -41.90 34.55 4.90
C LYS A 66 -43.08 33.57 5.02
N SER A 67 -42.83 32.26 5.06
CA SER A 67 -43.88 31.23 5.05
C SER A 67 -44.07 30.60 6.43
N LEU A 68 -44.82 31.28 7.30
CA LEU A 68 -45.07 30.84 8.68
C LEU A 68 -46.23 29.83 8.74
N GLY A 69 -46.02 28.75 9.49
CA GLY A 69 -47.03 27.77 9.86
C GLY A 69 -47.65 28.08 11.23
N PHE A 70 -47.75 27.07 12.09
CA PHE A 70 -48.26 27.24 13.45
C PHE A 70 -47.25 27.99 14.33
N ILE A 71 -47.73 29.01 15.05
CA ILE A 71 -46.96 29.72 16.07
C ILE A 71 -47.65 29.52 17.42
N SER A 72 -47.01 28.72 18.26
CA SER A 72 -47.50 28.31 19.57
C SER A 72 -46.61 28.91 20.66
N LEU A 73 -47.14 29.86 21.43
CA LEU A 73 -46.36 30.67 22.39
C LEU A 73 -46.98 30.54 23.78
N TYR A 74 -46.25 29.92 24.70
CA TYR A 74 -46.75 29.58 26.04
C TYR A 74 -45.87 30.17 27.14
N THR A 75 -46.48 30.56 28.25
CA THR A 75 -45.74 30.74 29.51
C THR A 75 -45.38 29.37 30.10
N ILE A 76 -44.44 29.34 31.07
CA ILE A 76 -44.09 28.09 31.77
C ILE A 76 -45.32 27.46 32.44
N GLN A 77 -46.20 28.27 33.04
CA GLN A 77 -47.43 27.79 33.68
C GLN A 77 -48.44 27.23 32.66
N GLU A 78 -48.62 27.89 31.52
CA GLU A 78 -49.48 27.41 30.43
C GLU A 78 -48.96 26.09 29.87
N ALA A 79 -47.64 25.98 29.64
CA ALA A 79 -47.00 24.76 29.17
C ALA A 79 -47.16 23.59 30.16
N ALA A 80 -46.96 23.85 31.46
CA ALA A 80 -47.16 22.86 32.51
C ALA A 80 -48.61 22.37 32.60
N SER A 81 -49.59 23.26 32.40
CA SER A 81 -51.02 22.89 32.40
C SER A 81 -51.43 21.99 31.21
N LEU A 82 -50.66 22.03 30.12
CA LEU A 82 -50.88 21.26 28.90
C LEU A 82 -49.99 20.00 28.82
N ASP A 83 -49.20 19.72 29.86
CA ASP A 83 -48.12 18.69 29.88
C ASP A 83 -47.18 18.80 28.66
N LEU A 84 -46.92 20.04 28.21
CA LEU A 84 -46.00 20.32 27.11
C LEU A 84 -44.55 20.16 27.60
N LYS A 85 -43.80 19.29 26.94
CA LYS A 85 -42.37 19.06 27.20
C LYS A 85 -41.55 19.54 26.02
N ALA A 86 -40.31 19.94 26.30
CA ALA A 86 -39.35 20.23 25.25
C ALA A 86 -39.22 18.99 24.34
N PRO A 87 -39.25 19.16 23.01
CA PRO A 87 -39.06 18.04 22.11
C PRO A 87 -37.68 17.44 22.37
N GLN A 88 -37.65 16.13 22.57
CA GLN A 88 -36.39 15.41 22.61
C GLN A 88 -35.74 15.51 21.24
N LEU A 89 -34.42 15.64 21.21
CA LEU A 89 -33.68 15.48 19.96
C LEU A 89 -34.06 14.11 19.39
N VAL A 90 -34.45 14.11 18.11
CA VAL A 90 -34.86 12.88 17.45
C VAL A 90 -33.63 11.97 17.42
N ASP A 91 -33.76 10.76 17.96
CA ASP A 91 -32.71 9.74 17.85
C ASP A 91 -32.73 9.22 16.40
N GLU A 92 -31.58 9.18 15.75
CA GLU A 92 -31.39 8.63 14.42
C GLU A 92 -31.91 7.20 14.30
N LYS A 93 -31.92 6.43 15.40
CA LYS A 93 -32.48 5.08 15.45
C LYS A 93 -33.98 5.00 15.19
N SER A 94 -34.69 6.13 15.26
CA SER A 94 -36.13 6.22 14.98
C SER A 94 -36.45 6.47 13.50
N ILE A 95 -35.45 6.62 12.64
CA ILE A 95 -35.63 6.86 11.20
C ILE A 95 -35.79 5.53 10.47
N HIS A 96 -37.02 5.25 10.00
CA HIS A 96 -37.34 3.98 9.35
C HIS A 96 -37.88 4.14 7.93
N THR A 97 -38.42 5.32 7.60
CA THR A 97 -39.06 5.60 6.31
C THR A 97 -38.39 6.74 5.55
N TRP A 98 -38.69 6.85 4.26
CA TRP A 98 -38.32 8.02 3.46
C TRP A 98 -38.92 9.32 3.98
N GLN A 99 -40.10 9.25 4.60
CA GLN A 99 -40.73 10.42 5.20
C GLN A 99 -39.94 10.90 6.42
N ASP A 100 -39.51 9.97 7.28
CA ASP A 100 -38.68 10.29 8.45
C ASP A 100 -37.36 10.93 8.01
N LEU A 101 -36.72 10.36 6.99
CA LEU A 101 -35.47 10.88 6.42
C LEU A 101 -35.65 12.28 5.81
N ALA A 102 -36.75 12.52 5.09
CA ALA A 102 -37.04 13.83 4.52
C ALA A 102 -37.27 14.90 5.61
N LEU A 103 -38.00 14.54 6.67
CA LEU A 103 -38.21 15.41 7.83
C LEU A 103 -36.91 15.68 8.58
N TRP A 104 -36.05 14.65 8.71
CA TRP A 104 -34.73 14.75 9.32
C TRP A 104 -33.83 15.73 8.56
N SER A 105 -33.75 15.59 7.23
CA SER A 105 -32.96 16.46 6.35
C SER A 105 -33.45 17.90 6.38
N ALA A 106 -34.78 18.11 6.43
CA ALA A 106 -35.38 19.44 6.51
C ALA A 106 -35.15 20.15 7.85
N ASN A 107 -34.80 19.42 8.92
CA ASN A 107 -34.71 19.93 10.29
C ASN A 107 -33.34 19.67 10.97
N PRO A 108 -32.23 20.21 10.42
CA PRO A 108 -30.87 19.96 10.93
C PRO A 108 -30.59 20.46 12.35
N GLN A 109 -31.44 21.34 12.89
CA GLN A 109 -31.38 21.90 14.23
C GLN A 109 -31.92 20.97 15.33
N ASN A 110 -32.57 19.88 14.93
CA ASN A 110 -33.15 18.88 15.83
C ASN A 110 -32.40 17.53 15.77
N GLN A 111 -31.26 17.50 15.10
CA GLN A 111 -30.39 16.33 14.94
C GLN A 111 -29.40 16.20 16.09
N SER A 112 -29.09 14.96 16.48
CA SER A 112 -27.97 14.64 17.38
C SER A 112 -26.71 14.37 16.57
N PRO A 113 -25.50 14.83 16.97
CA PRO A 113 -24.27 14.45 16.29
C PRO A 113 -23.95 12.98 16.56
N SER A 114 -23.92 12.15 15.53
CA SER A 114 -23.46 10.76 15.60
C SER A 114 -22.36 10.49 14.58
N SER A 115 -21.49 9.54 14.91
CA SER A 115 -20.51 8.97 13.97
C SER A 115 -20.88 7.51 13.71
N PRO A 116 -20.75 7.02 12.47
CA PRO A 116 -21.04 5.63 12.16
C PRO A 116 -20.11 4.70 12.96
N GLU A 117 -20.69 3.87 13.83
CA GLU A 117 -19.96 2.79 14.48
C GLU A 117 -19.76 1.65 13.47
N LEU A 118 -18.50 1.37 13.13
CA LEU A 118 -18.15 0.25 12.28
C LEU A 118 -18.10 -1.03 13.10
N CYS A 119 -18.98 -1.99 12.81
CA CYS A 119 -19.05 -3.29 13.49
C CYS A 119 -19.20 -4.44 12.48
N LEU A 120 -18.82 -5.65 12.90
CA LEU A 120 -19.07 -6.87 12.13
C LEU A 120 -20.37 -7.55 12.61
N PRO A 121 -21.20 -8.07 11.70
CA PRO A 121 -20.99 -8.12 10.25
C PRO A 121 -21.32 -6.77 9.61
N ARG A 122 -20.50 -6.34 8.65
CA ARG A 122 -20.74 -5.10 7.92
C ARG A 122 -21.82 -5.36 6.86
N THR A 123 -22.85 -4.53 6.81
CA THR A 123 -23.91 -4.64 5.82
C THR A 123 -23.72 -3.63 4.70
N VAL A 124 -23.54 -4.10 3.46
CA VAL A 124 -23.35 -3.28 2.27
C VAL A 124 -24.55 -3.43 1.36
N THR A 125 -25.29 -2.35 1.16
CA THR A 125 -26.50 -2.33 0.34
C THR A 125 -26.18 -1.84 -1.06
N PHE A 126 -26.53 -2.66 -2.05
CA PHE A 126 -26.48 -2.27 -3.45
C PHE A 126 -27.84 -1.63 -3.76
N TYR A 127 -27.83 -0.36 -4.18
CA TYR A 127 -29.05 0.42 -4.40
C TYR A 127 -29.02 1.16 -5.74
N SER A 128 -30.18 1.39 -6.32
CA SER A 128 -30.33 2.29 -7.46
C SER A 128 -31.69 2.97 -7.49
N PHE A 129 -31.73 4.21 -7.99
CA PHE A 129 -33.00 4.90 -8.21
C PHE A 129 -33.79 4.28 -9.38
N LYS A 130 -33.10 3.78 -10.41
CA LYS A 130 -33.71 3.11 -11.57
C LYS A 130 -33.27 1.66 -11.71
N GLY A 131 -34.17 0.85 -12.28
CA GLY A 131 -33.88 -0.51 -12.72
C GLY A 131 -33.02 -0.57 -13.99
N GLY A 132 -32.45 -1.75 -14.23
CA GLY A 132 -31.64 -2.03 -15.43
C GLY A 132 -30.19 -1.55 -15.37
N VAL A 133 -29.67 -1.16 -14.19
CA VAL A 133 -28.30 -0.67 -14.01
C VAL A 133 -27.26 -1.76 -13.67
N GLY A 134 -27.67 -3.03 -13.62
CA GLY A 134 -26.78 -4.17 -13.36
C GLY A 134 -26.44 -4.42 -11.88
N ARG A 135 -27.26 -3.91 -10.96
CA ARG A 135 -27.08 -3.98 -9.50
C ARG A 135 -26.97 -5.42 -8.96
N THR A 136 -27.98 -6.26 -9.21
CA THR A 136 -28.00 -7.67 -8.80
C THR A 136 -26.81 -8.44 -9.39
N THR A 137 -26.51 -8.20 -10.67
CA THR A 137 -25.36 -8.79 -11.35
C THR A 137 -24.04 -8.40 -10.68
N ALA A 138 -23.88 -7.13 -10.31
CA ALA A 138 -22.68 -6.67 -9.60
C ALA A 138 -22.55 -7.33 -8.23
N LEU A 139 -23.64 -7.39 -7.46
CA LEU A 139 -23.66 -8.04 -6.15
C LEU A 139 -23.23 -9.50 -6.24
N ILE A 140 -23.74 -10.25 -7.22
CA ILE A 140 -23.39 -11.66 -7.48
C ILE A 140 -21.87 -11.84 -7.71
N HIS A 141 -21.28 -11.04 -8.60
CA HIS A 141 -19.84 -11.15 -8.91
C HIS A 141 -18.97 -10.69 -7.74
N VAL A 142 -19.36 -9.61 -7.06
CA VAL A 142 -18.63 -9.10 -5.88
C VAL A 142 -18.66 -10.11 -4.74
N ALA A 143 -19.82 -10.73 -4.46
CA ALA A 143 -19.96 -11.77 -3.45
C ALA A 143 -19.03 -12.97 -3.71
N TRP A 144 -18.92 -13.39 -4.98
CA TRP A 144 -18.01 -14.45 -5.40
C TRP A 144 -16.54 -14.08 -5.20
N ILE A 145 -16.13 -12.87 -5.61
CA ILE A 145 -14.75 -12.38 -5.45
C ILE A 145 -14.36 -12.34 -3.97
N LEU A 146 -15.22 -11.79 -3.12
CA LEU A 146 -14.98 -11.70 -1.68
C LEU A 146 -14.87 -13.09 -1.03
N ALA A 147 -15.70 -14.05 -1.44
CA ALA A 147 -15.59 -15.43 -0.95
C ALA A 147 -14.30 -16.12 -1.42
N MET A 148 -13.88 -15.92 -2.68
CA MET A 148 -12.58 -16.38 -3.19
C MET A 148 -11.40 -15.81 -2.37
N ARG A 149 -11.55 -14.58 -1.88
CA ARG A 149 -10.56 -13.90 -1.00
C ARG A 149 -10.60 -14.33 0.47
N GLY A 150 -11.39 -15.34 0.83
CA GLY A 150 -11.44 -15.85 2.20
C GLY A 150 -12.54 -15.27 3.08
N ARG A 151 -13.44 -14.44 2.55
CA ARG A 151 -14.53 -13.85 3.34
C ARG A 151 -15.70 -14.78 3.52
N LYS A 152 -16.38 -14.65 4.67
CA LYS A 152 -17.68 -15.25 4.90
C LYS A 152 -18.78 -14.25 4.57
N VAL A 153 -19.41 -14.43 3.42
CA VAL A 153 -20.37 -13.48 2.83
C VAL A 153 -21.78 -14.05 2.87
N VAL A 154 -22.75 -13.24 3.29
CA VAL A 154 -24.20 -13.54 3.18
C VAL A 154 -24.82 -12.54 2.21
N ALA A 155 -25.30 -13.00 1.06
CA ALA A 155 -26.01 -12.16 0.10
C ALA A 155 -27.53 -12.32 0.27
N VAL A 156 -28.25 -11.21 0.42
CA VAL A 156 -29.67 -11.17 0.76
C VAL A 156 -30.44 -10.47 -0.36
N ASP A 157 -31.48 -11.11 -0.86
CA ASP A 157 -32.38 -10.54 -1.86
C ASP A 157 -33.55 -9.80 -1.18
N LEU A 158 -33.48 -8.46 -1.17
CA LEU A 158 -34.58 -7.59 -0.71
C LEU A 158 -35.32 -6.94 -1.88
N ASP A 159 -35.11 -7.38 -3.13
CA ASP A 159 -35.95 -6.99 -4.27
C ASP A 159 -37.18 -7.91 -4.33
N LEU A 160 -38.08 -7.73 -3.37
CA LEU A 160 -39.21 -8.65 -3.16
C LEU A 160 -40.22 -8.65 -4.32
N GLU A 161 -40.29 -7.58 -5.09
CA GLU A 161 -41.19 -7.45 -6.25
C GLU A 161 -40.64 -8.15 -7.50
N ALA A 162 -39.32 -8.25 -7.64
CA ALA A 162 -38.66 -8.87 -8.79
C ALA A 162 -37.37 -9.60 -8.37
N PRO A 163 -37.47 -10.67 -7.55
CA PRO A 163 -36.31 -11.34 -6.99
C PRO A 163 -35.53 -12.09 -8.06
N GLY A 164 -34.20 -12.08 -7.95
CA GLY A 164 -33.31 -12.62 -8.98
C GLY A 164 -32.07 -13.31 -8.43
N LEU A 165 -31.70 -13.07 -7.18
CA LEU A 165 -30.41 -13.50 -6.62
C LEU A 165 -30.27 -15.02 -6.53
N SER A 166 -31.35 -15.71 -6.15
CA SER A 166 -31.37 -17.15 -5.93
C SER A 166 -31.23 -17.98 -7.20
N THR A 167 -31.51 -17.39 -8.37
CA THR A 167 -31.37 -18.05 -9.68
C THR A 167 -29.93 -18.04 -10.18
N ALA A 168 -29.06 -17.21 -9.59
CA ALA A 168 -27.69 -17.04 -10.04
C ALA A 168 -26.79 -18.23 -9.71
N PHE A 169 -27.09 -18.96 -8.62
CA PHE A 169 -26.24 -20.02 -8.09
C PHE A 169 -27.02 -21.31 -7.79
N PRO A 170 -26.42 -22.49 -8.00
CA PRO A 170 -26.94 -23.72 -7.41
C PRO A 170 -26.67 -23.70 -5.89
N LEU A 171 -27.75 -23.68 -5.09
CA LEU A 171 -27.67 -23.66 -3.63
C LEU A 171 -27.71 -25.06 -3.05
N ASN A 172 -26.87 -25.32 -2.05
CA ASN A 172 -26.90 -26.56 -1.28
C ASN A 172 -26.69 -26.29 0.23
N PRO A 173 -27.65 -26.64 1.11
CA PRO A 173 -28.99 -27.12 0.79
C PRO A 173 -29.81 -26.06 0.05
N LEU A 174 -30.86 -26.51 -0.65
CA LEU A 174 -31.88 -25.59 -1.16
C LEU A 174 -32.67 -25.01 0.04
N PRO A 175 -32.81 -23.69 0.16
CA PRO A 175 -33.60 -23.07 1.21
C PRO A 175 -35.05 -23.55 1.18
N GLU A 176 -35.64 -23.88 2.32
CA GLU A 176 -37.07 -24.25 2.40
C GLU A 176 -37.97 -23.00 2.31
N TYR A 177 -37.47 -21.86 2.78
CA TYR A 177 -38.20 -20.60 2.91
C TYR A 177 -37.33 -19.42 2.44
N GLY A 178 -37.95 -18.26 2.17
CA GLY A 178 -37.23 -17.01 1.92
C GLY A 178 -37.30 -16.01 3.07
N ILE A 179 -36.66 -14.86 2.88
CA ILE A 179 -36.71 -13.76 3.85
C ILE A 179 -38.13 -13.20 4.01
N VAL A 180 -38.98 -13.26 2.98
CA VAL A 180 -40.39 -12.87 3.07
C VAL A 180 -41.14 -13.78 4.04
N ASP A 181 -40.98 -15.10 3.91
CA ASP A 181 -41.62 -16.06 4.80
C ASP A 181 -41.17 -15.85 6.25
N TYR A 182 -39.88 -15.63 6.44
CA TYR A 182 -39.28 -15.36 7.74
C TYR A 182 -39.81 -14.06 8.37
N PHE A 183 -39.80 -12.95 7.63
CA PHE A 183 -40.33 -11.68 8.12
C PHE A 183 -41.82 -11.76 8.37
N TYR A 184 -42.57 -12.47 7.53
CA TYR A 184 -44.01 -12.63 7.69
C TYR A 184 -44.33 -13.39 8.98
N GLU A 185 -43.67 -14.52 9.22
CA GLU A 185 -43.86 -15.25 10.49
C GLU A 185 -43.51 -14.35 11.67
N LYS A 186 -42.33 -13.70 11.69
CA LYS A 186 -41.93 -12.85 12.81
C LYS A 186 -42.88 -11.67 13.05
N SER A 187 -43.48 -11.11 12.00
CA SER A 187 -44.41 -9.96 12.12
C SER A 187 -45.78 -10.35 12.68
N TYR A 188 -46.25 -11.58 12.41
CA TYR A 188 -47.61 -12.02 12.74
C TYR A 188 -47.65 -13.18 13.75
N LEU A 189 -46.51 -13.57 14.32
CA LEU A 189 -46.44 -14.64 15.32
C LEU A 189 -47.05 -14.18 16.65
N PRO A 190 -48.09 -14.86 17.19
CA PRO A 190 -48.66 -14.50 18.48
C PRO A 190 -47.71 -14.75 19.65
N GLU A 191 -47.81 -13.92 20.69
CA GLU A 191 -47.06 -14.10 21.93
C GLU A 191 -47.21 -15.53 22.51
N GLY A 192 -46.07 -16.14 22.89
CA GLY A 192 -46.03 -17.47 23.50
C GLY A 192 -46.08 -18.65 22.52
N VAL A 193 -46.14 -18.41 21.21
CA VAL A 193 -46.03 -19.44 20.17
C VAL A 193 -44.59 -19.53 19.66
N GLU A 194 -44.04 -20.74 19.57
CA GLU A 194 -42.71 -20.94 18.97
C GLU A 194 -42.74 -20.73 17.45
N ALA A 195 -41.75 -19.98 16.95
CA ALA A 195 -41.55 -19.77 15.52
C ALA A 195 -41.23 -21.10 14.81
N LYS A 196 -41.90 -21.38 13.69
CA LYS A 196 -41.68 -22.61 12.91
C LYS A 196 -40.50 -22.46 11.96
N ILE A 197 -40.22 -21.25 11.47
CA ILE A 197 -39.15 -20.96 10.54
C ILE A 197 -37.88 -20.63 11.32
N ASN A 198 -36.96 -21.60 11.34
CA ASN A 198 -35.61 -21.38 11.86
C ASN A 198 -34.73 -20.67 10.82
N ILE A 199 -33.84 -19.77 11.27
CA ILE A 199 -32.92 -19.03 10.40
C ILE A 199 -32.07 -19.93 9.47
N THR A 200 -31.76 -21.16 9.89
CA THR A 200 -31.00 -22.13 9.08
C THR A 200 -31.74 -22.62 7.82
N LYS A 201 -33.05 -22.41 7.75
CA LYS A 201 -33.91 -22.84 6.64
C LYS A 201 -34.08 -21.80 5.53
N ILE A 202 -33.60 -20.58 5.76
CA ILE A 202 -33.81 -19.44 4.87
C ILE A 202 -32.57 -19.07 4.06
N PHE A 203 -31.50 -19.86 4.13
CA PHE A 203 -30.29 -19.65 3.33
C PHE A 203 -29.71 -20.95 2.81
N GLY A 204 -28.99 -20.86 1.70
CA GLY A 204 -28.25 -21.97 1.10
C GLY A 204 -26.82 -21.55 0.79
N GLU A 205 -25.88 -22.49 0.78
CA GLU A 205 -24.47 -22.23 0.48
C GLU A 205 -24.18 -22.42 -1.01
N VAL A 206 -23.33 -21.56 -1.55
CA VAL A 206 -22.78 -21.68 -2.91
C VAL A 206 -21.46 -22.43 -2.83
N ASN A 207 -21.34 -23.52 -3.60
CA ASN A 207 -20.09 -24.24 -3.69
C ASN A 207 -19.12 -23.53 -4.65
N ILE A 208 -18.04 -22.96 -4.12
CA ILE A 208 -17.01 -22.24 -4.88
C ILE A 208 -15.72 -23.06 -4.85
N PRO A 209 -15.26 -23.60 -6.00
CA PRO A 209 -13.99 -24.33 -6.06
C PRO A 209 -12.81 -23.45 -5.63
N ASP A 210 -11.89 -24.01 -4.84
CA ASP A 210 -10.64 -23.40 -4.40
C ASP A 210 -10.78 -22.10 -3.55
N ALA A 211 -12.00 -21.73 -3.17
CA ALA A 211 -12.22 -20.61 -2.27
C ALA A 211 -11.84 -20.97 -0.82
N THR A 212 -11.12 -20.06 -0.17
CA THR A 212 -10.82 -20.15 1.26
C THR A 212 -11.97 -19.60 2.13
N GLY A 213 -12.90 -18.85 1.53
CA GLY A 213 -14.08 -18.25 2.17
C GLY A 213 -15.36 -19.04 1.93
N ARG A 214 -16.51 -18.43 2.24
CA ARG A 214 -17.83 -19.06 2.09
C ARG A 214 -18.88 -18.04 1.66
N LEU A 215 -19.78 -18.45 0.77
CA LEU A 215 -20.87 -17.61 0.27
C LEU A 215 -22.22 -18.26 0.57
N PHE A 216 -23.10 -17.54 1.26
CA PHE A 216 -24.48 -17.93 1.54
C PHE A 216 -25.45 -16.99 0.85
N ILE A 217 -26.53 -17.53 0.30
CA ILE A 217 -27.61 -16.76 -0.34
C ILE A 217 -28.88 -16.91 0.48
N VAL A 218 -29.50 -15.78 0.82
CA VAL A 218 -30.84 -15.67 1.40
C VAL A 218 -31.78 -15.20 0.29
N PRO A 219 -32.64 -16.07 -0.27
CA PRO A 219 -33.59 -15.70 -1.32
C PRO A 219 -34.74 -14.85 -0.76
N ALA A 220 -35.39 -14.07 -1.63
CA ALA A 220 -36.64 -13.40 -1.29
C ALA A 220 -37.72 -14.40 -0.84
N GLY A 221 -37.90 -15.45 -1.63
CA GLY A 221 -38.85 -16.55 -1.41
C GLY A 221 -39.18 -17.26 -2.72
N TYR A 222 -40.07 -18.25 -2.65
CA TYR A 222 -40.56 -18.95 -3.85
C TYR A 222 -41.78 -18.21 -4.42
N LEU A 223 -41.70 -17.83 -5.70
CA LEU A 223 -42.80 -17.17 -6.40
C LEU A 223 -44.05 -18.06 -6.39
N SER A 224 -45.07 -17.62 -5.68
CA SER A 224 -46.35 -18.29 -5.52
C SER A 224 -47.45 -17.25 -5.23
N LEU A 225 -48.72 -17.66 -5.29
CA LEU A 225 -49.82 -16.77 -4.90
C LEU A 225 -49.74 -16.37 -3.42
N ASP A 226 -49.28 -17.28 -2.57
CA ASP A 226 -49.04 -17.05 -1.14
C ASP A 226 -47.91 -16.03 -0.92
N TYR A 227 -46.82 -16.11 -1.69
CA TYR A 227 -45.74 -15.12 -1.67
C TYR A 227 -46.24 -13.72 -2.00
N ILE A 228 -47.07 -13.57 -3.06
CA ILE A 228 -47.62 -12.27 -3.46
C ILE A 228 -48.46 -11.67 -2.33
N ALA A 229 -49.33 -12.47 -1.72
CA ALA A 229 -50.16 -12.01 -0.60
C ALA A 229 -49.30 -11.57 0.60
N LYS A 230 -48.27 -12.35 0.95
CA LYS A 230 -47.35 -12.01 2.04
C LYS A 230 -46.59 -10.70 1.78
N VAL A 231 -46.11 -10.48 0.56
CA VAL A 231 -45.39 -9.25 0.20
C VAL A 231 -46.30 -8.02 0.31
N ASP A 232 -47.57 -8.13 -0.08
CA ASP A 232 -48.55 -7.04 0.00
C ASP A 232 -48.95 -6.72 1.45
N ASP A 233 -49.10 -7.76 2.28
CA ASP A 233 -49.45 -7.63 3.70
C ASP A 233 -48.28 -7.05 4.54
N LEU A 234 -47.04 -7.42 4.21
CA LEU A 234 -45.89 -7.13 5.07
C LEU A 234 -45.50 -5.66 5.05
N ARG A 235 -45.25 -5.11 6.26
CA ARG A 235 -44.78 -3.73 6.43
C ARG A 235 -43.31 -3.71 6.82
N ALA A 236 -42.52 -2.95 6.07
CA ALA A 236 -41.09 -2.81 6.32
C ALA A 236 -40.76 -2.08 7.65
N THR A 237 -41.74 -1.36 8.22
CA THR A 237 -41.62 -0.61 9.48
C THR A 237 -42.09 -1.38 10.71
N THR A 238 -42.37 -2.68 10.58
CA THR A 238 -42.82 -3.50 11.72
C THR A 238 -41.77 -3.51 12.83
N ILE A 239 -42.20 -3.08 14.02
CA ILE A 239 -41.46 -3.19 15.28
C ILE A 239 -42.07 -4.33 16.07
N LEU A 240 -41.24 -5.27 16.50
CA LEU A 240 -41.65 -6.43 17.30
C LEU A 240 -41.90 -6.03 18.76
N ASP A 241 -42.58 -6.88 19.54
CA ASP A 241 -42.96 -6.58 20.93
C ASP A 241 -41.76 -6.32 21.86
N ASN A 242 -40.56 -6.81 21.50
CA ASN A 242 -39.31 -6.56 22.20
C ASN A 242 -38.63 -5.21 21.81
N GLY A 243 -39.26 -4.40 20.96
CA GLY A 243 -38.75 -3.13 20.47
C GLY A 243 -37.75 -3.24 19.31
N GLU A 244 -37.53 -4.44 18.76
CA GLU A 244 -36.60 -4.66 17.64
C GLU A 244 -37.28 -4.56 16.29
N THR A 245 -36.52 -4.13 15.27
CA THR A 245 -36.97 -4.21 13.88
C THR A 245 -36.72 -5.60 13.30
N LEU A 246 -37.48 -5.96 12.27
CA LEU A 246 -37.31 -7.23 11.53
C LEU A 246 -35.85 -7.47 11.10
N TRP A 247 -35.20 -6.41 10.59
CA TRP A 247 -33.80 -6.49 10.15
C TRP A 247 -32.83 -6.74 11.31
N SER A 248 -33.03 -6.07 12.46
CA SER A 248 -32.14 -6.22 13.60
C SER A 248 -32.20 -7.63 14.20
N THR A 249 -33.40 -8.24 14.23
CA THR A 249 -33.59 -9.63 14.65
C THR A 249 -32.94 -10.59 13.66
N PHE A 250 -33.16 -10.41 12.34
CA PHE A 250 -32.50 -11.20 11.30
C PHE A 250 -30.97 -11.14 11.39
N SER A 251 -30.42 -9.93 11.49
CA SER A 251 -28.98 -9.71 11.56
C SER A 251 -28.35 -10.40 12.76
N ARG A 252 -29.01 -10.35 13.93
CA ARG A 252 -28.55 -11.05 15.13
C ARG A 252 -28.60 -12.57 14.97
N GLU A 253 -29.69 -13.13 14.45
CA GLU A 253 -29.83 -14.58 14.26
C GLU A 253 -28.80 -15.11 13.24
N ILE A 254 -28.60 -14.40 12.12
CA ILE A 254 -27.55 -14.71 11.14
C ILE A 254 -26.15 -14.58 11.74
N GLN A 255 -25.89 -13.54 12.54
CA GLN A 255 -24.61 -13.37 13.21
C GLN A 255 -24.30 -14.53 14.16
N ASN A 256 -25.29 -14.98 14.93
CA ASN A 256 -25.13 -16.11 15.85
C ASN A 256 -24.90 -17.42 15.09
N GLN A 257 -25.61 -17.64 13.98
CA GLN A 257 -25.56 -18.89 13.23
C GLN A 257 -24.32 -19.01 12.33
N LEU A 258 -24.01 -17.95 11.58
CA LEU A 258 -22.99 -17.96 10.54
C LEU A 258 -21.75 -17.16 10.93
N LYS A 259 -21.83 -16.15 11.82
CA LYS A 259 -20.72 -15.21 12.07
C LYS A 259 -20.10 -14.67 10.77
N PRO A 260 -20.89 -14.12 9.83
CA PRO A 260 -20.35 -13.59 8.59
C PRO A 260 -19.46 -12.37 8.84
N ASP A 261 -18.59 -12.09 7.87
CA ASP A 261 -17.85 -10.84 7.81
C ASP A 261 -18.72 -9.75 7.18
N LEU A 262 -19.50 -10.13 6.16
CA LEU A 262 -20.23 -9.23 5.29
C LEU A 262 -21.64 -9.74 5.03
N ILE A 263 -22.60 -8.81 5.06
CA ILE A 263 -23.96 -9.00 4.53
C ILE A 263 -24.10 -8.09 3.31
N LEU A 264 -24.29 -8.65 2.12
CA LEU A 264 -24.55 -7.89 0.90
C LEU A 264 -26.05 -7.89 0.63
N VAL A 265 -26.64 -6.73 0.40
CA VAL A 265 -28.09 -6.59 0.24
C VAL A 265 -28.41 -6.10 -1.16
N ASP A 266 -29.22 -6.86 -1.90
CA ASP A 266 -29.82 -6.41 -3.16
C ASP A 266 -31.11 -5.66 -2.85
N SER A 267 -31.10 -4.32 -2.93
CA SER A 267 -32.25 -3.50 -2.54
C SER A 267 -33.38 -3.51 -3.58
N ARG A 268 -34.53 -2.89 -3.32
CA ARG A 268 -35.52 -2.56 -4.37
C ARG A 268 -35.21 -1.21 -5.01
N THR A 269 -35.44 -1.05 -6.31
CA THR A 269 -35.14 0.22 -7.00
C THR A 269 -36.16 1.32 -6.67
N GLY A 270 -35.70 2.57 -6.60
CA GLY A 270 -36.56 3.74 -6.42
C GLY A 270 -36.87 4.07 -4.96
N ILE A 271 -37.90 4.89 -4.74
CA ILE A 271 -38.30 5.39 -3.41
C ILE A 271 -39.51 4.56 -2.95
N ASN A 272 -39.24 3.43 -2.31
CA ASN A 272 -40.24 2.51 -1.78
C ASN A 272 -39.85 2.04 -0.36
N GLU A 273 -40.76 1.37 0.35
CA GLU A 273 -40.57 0.95 1.74
C GLU A 273 -39.39 -0.04 1.92
N TRP A 274 -39.20 -0.96 0.96
CA TRP A 274 -38.11 -1.94 0.99
C TRP A 274 -36.75 -1.32 0.71
N GLY A 275 -36.71 -0.30 -0.15
CA GLY A 275 -35.54 0.55 -0.38
C GLY A 275 -35.17 1.33 0.89
N ALA A 276 -36.15 1.86 1.62
CA ALA A 276 -35.93 2.51 2.91
C ALA A 276 -35.37 1.53 3.95
N LEU A 277 -35.94 0.33 4.07
CA LEU A 277 -35.41 -0.71 4.97
C LEU A 277 -33.96 -1.06 4.62
N SER A 278 -33.67 -1.27 3.33
CA SER A 278 -32.33 -1.64 2.86
C SER A 278 -31.27 -0.57 3.15
N LEU A 279 -31.63 0.72 3.02
CA LEU A 279 -30.68 1.83 3.18
C LEU A 279 -30.61 2.40 4.60
N LEU A 280 -31.74 2.50 5.30
CA LEU A 280 -31.84 3.21 6.57
C LEU A 280 -31.70 2.29 7.77
N GLN A 281 -32.21 1.05 7.65
CA GLN A 281 -32.16 0.07 8.74
C GLN A 281 -31.02 -0.92 8.57
N ALA A 282 -30.79 -1.38 7.33
CA ALA A 282 -29.84 -2.44 7.06
C ALA A 282 -28.41 -1.96 6.82
N ALA A 283 -28.21 -0.95 5.96
CA ALA A 283 -26.90 -0.57 5.46
C ALA A 283 -26.01 0.09 6.52
N ASN A 284 -24.74 -0.33 6.55
CA ASN A 284 -23.62 0.47 7.06
C ASN A 284 -22.93 1.25 5.91
N GLU A 285 -22.95 0.67 4.72
CA GLU A 285 -22.46 1.26 3.47
C GLU A 285 -23.50 1.04 2.37
N ALA A 286 -23.67 2.02 1.49
CA ALA A 286 -24.46 1.88 0.27
C ALA A 286 -23.63 2.13 -0.98
N ILE A 287 -23.72 1.20 -1.91
CA ILE A 287 -23.15 1.30 -3.25
C ILE A 287 -24.27 1.69 -4.20
N ILE A 288 -24.22 2.94 -4.66
CA ILE A 288 -25.24 3.59 -5.46
C ILE A 288 -24.93 3.39 -6.95
N PHE A 289 -25.77 2.61 -7.62
CA PHE A 289 -25.69 2.37 -9.06
C PHE A 289 -26.53 3.39 -9.81
N LEU A 290 -25.93 4.03 -10.82
CA LEU A 290 -26.59 5.01 -11.65
C LEU A 290 -26.18 4.92 -13.11
N PHE A 291 -27.15 5.09 -14.00
CA PHE A 291 -26.88 5.33 -15.42
C PHE A 291 -26.62 6.82 -15.64
N PRO A 292 -25.62 7.24 -16.44
CA PRO A 292 -25.27 8.66 -16.64
C PRO A 292 -26.30 9.39 -17.51
N ASN A 293 -27.50 9.61 -16.98
CA ASN A 293 -28.56 10.42 -17.57
C ASN A 293 -29.19 11.38 -16.54
N GLU A 294 -29.84 12.42 -17.06
CA GLU A 294 -30.41 13.50 -16.25
C GLU A 294 -31.48 13.01 -15.25
N GLN A 295 -32.23 11.95 -15.60
CA GLN A 295 -33.27 11.41 -14.72
C GLN A 295 -32.71 10.66 -13.51
N ASN A 296 -31.66 9.85 -13.69
CA ASN A 296 -30.96 9.24 -12.55
C ASN A 296 -30.30 10.32 -11.71
N GLN A 297 -29.69 11.31 -12.36
CA GLN A 297 -29.01 12.39 -11.67
C GLN A 297 -29.95 13.14 -10.71
N LYS A 298 -31.11 13.63 -11.19
CA LYS A 298 -32.09 14.32 -10.33
C LYS A 298 -32.64 13.45 -9.20
N GLY A 299 -32.85 12.16 -9.47
CA GLY A 299 -33.31 11.21 -8.46
C GLY A 299 -32.27 10.98 -7.36
N ILE A 300 -31.00 10.84 -7.73
CA ILE A 300 -29.89 10.67 -6.78
C ILE A 300 -29.60 11.98 -6.03
N GLU A 301 -29.64 13.15 -6.68
CA GLU A 301 -29.45 14.45 -6.00
C GLU A 301 -30.42 14.62 -4.81
N LEU A 302 -31.70 14.27 -4.98
CA LEU A 302 -32.70 14.30 -3.91
C LEU A 302 -32.35 13.33 -2.77
N LEU A 303 -31.90 12.12 -3.12
CA LEU A 303 -31.49 11.12 -2.15
C LEU A 303 -30.22 11.52 -1.39
N LEU A 304 -29.25 12.14 -2.06
CA LEU A 304 -28.01 12.58 -1.43
C LEU A 304 -28.25 13.65 -0.39
N GLN A 305 -29.07 14.66 -0.68
CA GLN A 305 -29.44 15.69 0.32
C GLN A 305 -30.02 15.06 1.60
N SER A 306 -30.75 13.96 1.45
CA SER A 306 -31.40 13.26 2.54
C SER A 306 -30.41 12.35 3.29
N LEU A 307 -29.65 11.53 2.56
CA LEU A 307 -28.73 10.53 3.12
C LEU A 307 -27.45 11.14 3.71
N THR A 308 -26.91 12.22 3.15
CA THR A 308 -25.73 12.88 3.76
C THR A 308 -26.06 13.47 5.11
N SER A 309 -27.30 13.92 5.31
CA SER A 309 -27.76 14.43 6.61
C SER A 309 -27.95 13.33 7.66
N PHE A 310 -28.07 12.07 7.24
CA PHE A 310 -28.27 10.92 8.13
C PHE A 310 -26.99 10.48 8.85
N GLY A 311 -25.80 10.78 8.31
CA GLY A 311 -24.50 10.60 9.00
C GLY A 311 -24.03 9.16 9.24
N ARG A 312 -24.94 8.17 9.26
CA ARG A 312 -24.64 6.75 9.57
C ARG A 312 -24.16 5.92 8.36
N LEU A 313 -24.32 6.42 7.15
CA LEU A 313 -24.18 5.64 5.92
C LEU A 313 -23.00 6.13 5.06
N SER A 314 -22.03 5.26 4.80
CA SER A 314 -20.99 5.53 3.79
C SER A 314 -21.57 5.34 2.37
N LEU A 315 -21.27 6.25 1.45
CA LEU A 315 -21.85 6.27 0.10
C LEU A 315 -20.77 6.15 -0.97
N ASN A 316 -20.86 5.12 -1.82
CA ASN A 316 -19.96 4.90 -2.95
C ASN A 316 -20.75 4.82 -4.25
N PHE A 317 -20.19 5.32 -5.35
CA PHE A 317 -20.93 5.49 -6.61
C PHE A 317 -20.38 4.62 -7.74
N VAL A 318 -21.29 3.96 -8.46
CA VAL A 318 -20.99 3.10 -9.60
C VAL A 318 -21.82 3.53 -10.81
N PHE A 319 -21.14 4.06 -11.83
CA PHE A 319 -21.76 4.35 -13.11
C PHE A 319 -21.89 3.06 -13.94
N SER A 320 -23.14 2.63 -14.16
CA SER A 320 -23.42 1.34 -14.81
C SER A 320 -24.83 1.27 -15.44
N PRO A 321 -24.98 0.59 -16.59
CA PRO A 321 -23.92 0.25 -17.53
C PRO A 321 -23.51 1.49 -18.35
N VAL A 322 -22.22 1.71 -18.54
CA VAL A 322 -21.72 2.77 -19.44
C VAL A 322 -21.67 2.22 -20.87
N PRO A 323 -22.45 2.76 -21.84
CA PRO A 323 -22.56 2.16 -23.17
C PRO A 323 -21.27 2.14 -23.99
N ASP A 324 -20.39 3.12 -23.77
CA ASP A 324 -19.15 3.31 -24.50
C ASP A 324 -18.08 3.89 -23.56
N LEU A 325 -16.88 3.32 -23.57
CA LEU A 325 -15.72 3.80 -22.81
C LEU A 325 -14.84 4.76 -23.63
N SER A 326 -15.28 5.21 -24.80
CA SER A 326 -14.64 6.32 -25.51
C SER A 326 -14.71 7.63 -24.72
N ASP A 327 -13.95 8.63 -25.16
CA ASP A 327 -13.94 9.99 -24.59
C ASP A 327 -15.36 10.55 -24.39
N THR A 328 -16.31 10.20 -25.26
CA THR A 328 -17.69 10.70 -25.17
C THR A 328 -18.46 10.13 -23.98
N GLY A 329 -18.31 8.83 -23.71
CA GLY A 329 -18.95 8.17 -22.57
C GLY A 329 -18.30 8.57 -21.26
N ILE A 330 -16.97 8.64 -21.22
CA ILE A 330 -16.21 9.12 -20.06
C ILE A 330 -16.59 10.57 -19.73
N THR A 331 -16.66 11.46 -20.73
CA THR A 331 -17.05 12.87 -20.51
C THR A 331 -18.44 12.99 -19.90
N LYS A 332 -19.40 12.15 -20.31
CA LYS A 332 -20.75 12.14 -19.70
C LYS A 332 -20.72 11.72 -18.25
N VAL A 333 -19.96 10.68 -17.92
CA VAL A 333 -19.78 10.22 -16.53
C VAL A 333 -19.11 11.30 -15.70
N THR A 334 -18.01 11.90 -16.19
CA THR A 334 -17.29 12.97 -15.49
C THR A 334 -18.20 14.19 -15.25
N HIS A 335 -19.01 14.58 -16.23
CA HIS A 335 -19.97 15.67 -16.06
C HIS A 335 -21.06 15.35 -15.02
N ALA A 336 -21.60 14.13 -15.04
CA ALA A 336 -22.57 13.70 -14.03
C ALA A 336 -21.95 13.67 -12.62
N TRP A 337 -20.71 13.17 -12.50
CA TRP A 337 -19.97 13.15 -11.24
C TRP A 337 -19.71 14.56 -10.71
N GLN A 338 -19.27 15.49 -11.55
CA GLN A 338 -19.01 16.89 -11.17
C GLN A 338 -20.25 17.59 -10.60
N ILE A 339 -21.45 17.21 -11.02
CA ILE A 339 -22.68 17.79 -10.46
C ILE A 339 -22.99 17.18 -9.10
N LEU A 340 -22.92 15.85 -8.98
CA LEU A 340 -23.12 15.15 -7.70
C LEU A 340 -22.10 15.60 -6.64
N GLN A 341 -20.84 15.75 -7.04
CA GLN A 341 -19.75 16.18 -6.16
C GLN A 341 -20.00 17.57 -5.57
N LYS A 342 -20.58 18.50 -6.33
CA LYS A 342 -20.95 19.84 -5.81
C LYS A 342 -21.97 19.78 -4.68
N ASP A 343 -22.83 18.77 -4.65
CA ASP A 343 -23.83 18.62 -3.60
C ASP A 343 -23.28 17.84 -2.39
N ILE A 344 -22.30 16.97 -2.60
CA ILE A 344 -21.53 16.30 -1.53
C ILE A 344 -20.63 17.32 -0.80
N ASP A 345 -19.82 18.08 -1.54
CA ASP A 345 -18.83 19.02 -1.00
C ASP A 345 -19.46 20.22 -0.24
N LYS A 346 -20.71 20.59 -0.54
CA LYS A 346 -21.44 21.65 0.20
C LYS A 346 -21.68 21.30 1.68
N ASN A 347 -21.63 20.01 2.04
CA ASN A 347 -22.05 19.50 3.35
C ASN A 347 -20.89 18.98 4.22
N ILE A 348 -19.64 18.98 3.74
CA ILE A 348 -18.46 18.53 4.50
C ILE A 348 -17.76 19.77 5.08
N ASP A 349 -17.58 19.82 6.41
CA ASP A 349 -16.69 20.81 7.05
C ASP A 349 -15.25 20.48 6.67
N ILE A 350 -14.69 21.25 5.74
CA ILE A 350 -13.28 21.13 5.35
C ILE A 350 -12.46 21.90 6.37
N ASP A 351 -11.83 21.18 7.29
CA ASP A 351 -10.66 21.68 8.01
C ASP A 351 -9.56 21.97 6.97
N GLU A 352 -9.09 23.20 6.93
CA GLU A 352 -8.03 23.68 6.02
C GLU A 352 -6.69 22.99 6.32
N THR A 353 -6.48 21.77 5.83
CA THR A 353 -5.15 21.17 5.57
C THR A 353 -5.27 19.92 4.69
N THR A 354 -5.70 20.06 3.44
CA THR A 354 -5.61 18.99 2.43
C THR A 354 -4.59 19.35 1.36
N ASP A 355 -3.50 18.58 1.33
CA ASP A 355 -2.56 18.50 0.20
C ASP A 355 -3.34 18.06 -1.04
N HIS A 356 -3.58 18.96 -1.99
CA HIS A 356 -4.04 18.61 -3.32
C HIS A 356 -2.83 18.34 -4.23
N ASP A 357 -2.28 17.12 -4.14
CA ASP A 357 -1.44 16.60 -5.22
C ASP A 357 -2.34 16.36 -6.44
N LEU A 358 -2.17 17.18 -7.49
CA LEU A 358 -2.83 17.03 -8.79
C LEU A 358 -2.23 15.86 -9.59
N ASP A 359 -2.51 14.65 -9.14
CA ASP A 359 -2.62 13.50 -10.04
C ASP A 359 -4.12 13.23 -10.22
N ILE A 360 -4.65 13.54 -11.41
CA ILE A 360 -5.98 13.10 -11.84
C ILE A 360 -5.87 11.61 -12.18
N ASP A 361 -5.69 10.77 -11.17
CA ASP A 361 -6.06 9.36 -11.24
C ASP A 361 -7.44 9.25 -10.57
N SER A 362 -8.45 9.00 -11.40
CA SER A 362 -9.87 9.00 -11.06
C SER A 362 -10.25 7.86 -10.09
N GLU A 363 -10.11 8.08 -8.78
CA GLU A 363 -10.57 7.13 -7.74
C GLU A 363 -11.92 7.49 -7.11
N ASP A 364 -12.52 8.65 -7.40
CA ASP A 364 -13.74 9.12 -6.73
C ASP A 364 -15.05 8.40 -7.17
N TYR A 365 -15.05 7.66 -8.30
CA TYR A 365 -16.22 6.90 -8.78
C TYR A 365 -15.81 5.68 -9.60
N LEU A 366 -16.68 4.66 -9.62
CA LEU A 366 -16.45 3.41 -10.35
C LEU A 366 -17.26 3.38 -11.64
N ILE A 367 -16.73 2.72 -12.68
CA ILE A 367 -17.42 2.52 -13.96
C ILE A 367 -17.52 1.02 -14.26
N ILE A 368 -18.71 0.58 -14.63
CA ILE A 368 -18.94 -0.73 -15.26
C ILE A 368 -19.46 -0.50 -16.69
N PRO A 369 -18.75 -0.95 -17.73
CA PRO A 369 -19.25 -0.82 -19.09
C PRO A 369 -20.45 -1.74 -19.35
N TYR A 370 -21.22 -1.43 -20.39
CA TYR A 370 -22.20 -2.38 -20.92
C TYR A 370 -21.45 -3.56 -21.56
N ILE A 371 -21.64 -4.76 -21.01
CA ILE A 371 -20.95 -5.96 -21.49
C ILE A 371 -21.99 -6.95 -22.04
N PRO A 372 -22.11 -7.11 -23.37
CA PRO A 372 -23.12 -7.98 -23.98
C PRO A 372 -23.04 -9.44 -23.51
N SER A 373 -21.83 -9.95 -23.27
CA SER A 373 -21.62 -11.33 -22.79
C SER A 373 -22.16 -11.58 -21.39
N ILE A 374 -22.23 -10.55 -20.54
CA ILE A 374 -22.88 -10.64 -19.22
C ILE A 374 -24.40 -10.68 -19.40
N ALA A 375 -24.94 -9.82 -20.27
CA ALA A 375 -26.38 -9.78 -20.54
C ALA A 375 -26.92 -11.08 -21.17
N LEU A 376 -26.08 -11.85 -21.87
CA LEU A 376 -26.41 -13.13 -22.49
C LEU A 376 -26.03 -14.35 -21.63
N ALA A 377 -25.52 -14.15 -20.41
CA ALA A 377 -25.03 -15.25 -19.59
C ALA A 377 -26.19 -16.05 -18.96
N ASP A 378 -26.18 -17.37 -19.18
CA ASP A 378 -27.13 -18.31 -18.56
C ASP A 378 -26.72 -18.73 -17.14
N ARG A 379 -25.47 -18.45 -16.73
CA ARG A 379 -24.89 -18.83 -15.44
C ARG A 379 -23.98 -17.75 -14.92
N TYR A 380 -23.96 -17.61 -13.60
CA TYR A 380 -23.09 -16.67 -12.90
C TYR A 380 -22.18 -17.39 -11.88
N PRO A 381 -21.00 -16.81 -11.57
CA PRO A 381 -20.44 -15.60 -12.18
C PRO A 381 -19.86 -15.86 -13.58
N VAL A 382 -19.68 -14.81 -14.37
CA VAL A 382 -18.93 -14.88 -15.62
C VAL A 382 -17.45 -14.70 -15.31
N THR A 383 -16.74 -15.81 -15.07
CA THR A 383 -15.36 -15.82 -14.54
C THR A 383 -14.37 -15.00 -15.36
N GLY A 384 -14.50 -14.95 -16.68
CA GLY A 384 -13.65 -14.14 -17.56
C GLY A 384 -13.87 -12.63 -17.51
N LEU A 385 -14.83 -12.13 -16.71
CA LEU A 385 -15.22 -10.72 -16.64
C LEU A 385 -15.25 -10.19 -15.19
N LEU A 386 -14.62 -10.90 -14.26
CA LEU A 386 -14.56 -10.52 -12.84
C LEU A 386 -13.79 -9.21 -12.60
N ASP A 387 -12.87 -8.85 -13.49
CA ASP A 387 -12.02 -7.66 -13.35
C ASP A 387 -12.84 -6.36 -13.19
N TYR A 388 -13.98 -6.25 -13.87
CA TYR A 388 -14.86 -5.08 -13.78
C TYR A 388 -15.50 -4.91 -12.39
N TYR A 389 -15.66 -6.00 -11.64
CA TYR A 389 -16.27 -6.02 -10.31
C TYR A 389 -15.22 -6.04 -9.19
N THR A 390 -13.96 -6.34 -9.52
CA THR A 390 -12.85 -6.42 -8.56
C THR A 390 -12.63 -5.09 -7.85
N ARG A 391 -12.82 -3.95 -8.53
CA ARG A 391 -12.71 -2.63 -7.88
C ARG A 391 -13.76 -2.41 -6.78
N ILE A 392 -15.00 -2.85 -7.01
CA ILE A 392 -16.06 -2.79 -6.00
C ILE A 392 -15.73 -3.74 -4.84
N ALA A 393 -15.24 -4.93 -5.14
CA ALA A 393 -14.81 -5.87 -4.12
C ALA A 393 -13.66 -5.31 -3.27
N ASN A 394 -12.65 -4.67 -3.87
CA ASN A 394 -11.53 -4.05 -3.15
C ASN A 394 -12.01 -3.01 -2.13
N LEU A 395 -12.89 -2.10 -2.57
CA LEU A 395 -13.49 -1.07 -1.72
C LEU A 395 -14.16 -1.69 -0.48
N ILE A 396 -15.01 -2.69 -0.68
CA ILE A 396 -15.71 -3.36 0.43
C ILE A 396 -14.71 -4.11 1.35
N ASP A 397 -13.69 -4.74 0.76
CA ASP A 397 -12.75 -5.60 1.45
C ASP A 397 -11.75 -4.80 2.32
N GLU A 398 -11.31 -3.63 1.84
CA GLU A 398 -10.46 -2.67 2.56
C GLU A 398 -11.09 -2.22 3.88
N ASP A 399 -12.33 -1.74 3.83
CA ASP A 399 -13.07 -1.30 5.01
C ASP A 399 -13.31 -2.47 5.98
N THR A 400 -13.59 -3.66 5.45
CA THR A 400 -13.77 -4.87 6.28
C THR A 400 -12.48 -5.27 6.99
N ASN A 401 -11.33 -5.11 6.32
CA ASN A 401 -10.02 -5.30 6.93
C ASN A 401 -9.75 -4.30 8.05
N GLU A 402 -10.08 -3.01 7.84
CA GLU A 402 -9.89 -1.99 8.88
C GLU A 402 -10.65 -2.35 10.17
N ILE A 403 -11.91 -2.78 10.06
CA ILE A 403 -12.73 -3.16 11.23
C ILE A 403 -12.11 -4.35 11.97
N ARG A 404 -11.65 -5.36 11.25
CA ARG A 404 -10.95 -6.51 11.86
C ARG A 404 -9.70 -6.04 12.58
N LEU A 405 -8.87 -5.20 11.96
CA LEU A 405 -7.66 -4.65 12.56
C LEU A 405 -7.97 -3.91 13.87
N GLN A 406 -9.01 -3.07 13.87
CA GLN A 406 -9.48 -2.35 15.05
C GLN A 406 -9.84 -3.28 16.21
N GLN A 407 -10.52 -4.38 15.95
CA GLN A 407 -10.83 -5.40 16.96
C GLN A 407 -9.56 -6.13 17.47
N ILE A 408 -8.56 -6.30 16.61
CA ILE A 408 -7.32 -7.05 16.89
C ILE A 408 -6.35 -6.26 17.78
N LEU A 409 -6.13 -4.98 17.47
CA LEU A 409 -5.17 -4.13 18.20
C LEU A 409 -5.83 -3.29 19.30
N ALA A 410 -7.13 -3.48 19.56
CA ALA A 410 -7.87 -2.81 20.63
C ALA A 410 -7.20 -2.95 22.01
N SER A 411 -6.50 -4.06 22.28
CA SER A 411 -5.71 -4.21 23.49
C SER A 411 -4.35 -3.51 23.35
N SER A 412 -4.24 -2.32 23.96
CA SER A 412 -3.00 -1.51 24.00
C SER A 412 -1.76 -2.32 24.41
N GLU A 413 -1.87 -3.21 25.42
CA GLU A 413 -0.74 -4.02 25.89
C GLU A 413 -0.19 -4.97 24.82
N LYS A 414 -1.07 -5.70 24.12
CA LYS A 414 -0.65 -6.66 23.07
C LYS A 414 0.00 -5.93 21.90
N ARG A 415 -0.51 -4.76 21.53
CA ARG A 415 0.09 -3.91 20.49
C ARG A 415 1.54 -3.56 20.83
N TRP A 416 1.79 -3.09 22.05
CA TRP A 416 3.15 -2.73 22.49
C TRP A 416 4.09 -3.92 22.54
N GLN A 417 3.62 -5.08 23.01
CA GLN A 417 4.42 -6.32 23.01
C GLN A 417 4.90 -6.69 21.60
N VAL A 418 4.01 -6.61 20.61
CA VAL A 418 4.37 -6.89 19.21
C VAL A 418 5.39 -5.85 18.73
N ILE A 419 5.16 -4.55 18.95
CA ILE A 419 6.09 -3.50 18.51
C ILE A 419 7.48 -3.68 19.13
N GLU A 420 7.57 -4.01 20.41
CA GLU A 420 8.85 -4.22 21.10
C GLU A 420 9.65 -5.38 20.49
N SER A 421 8.95 -6.46 20.11
CA SER A 421 9.55 -7.64 19.50
C SER A 421 10.00 -7.47 18.04
N LEU A 422 9.44 -6.50 17.29
CA LEU A 422 9.83 -6.23 15.90
C LEU A 422 11.34 -5.98 15.80
N ASN A 423 12.04 -6.54 14.82
CA ASN A 423 13.48 -6.34 14.68
C ASN A 423 13.83 -6.03 13.23
N PHE A 424 14.28 -4.81 12.97
CA PHE A 424 14.68 -4.35 11.64
C PHE A 424 16.20 -4.20 11.62
N MET A 425 16.89 -5.30 11.31
CA MET A 425 18.36 -5.30 11.29
C MET A 425 18.90 -4.39 10.18
N PRO A 426 19.89 -3.52 10.47
CA PRO A 426 20.56 -2.77 9.43
C PRO A 426 21.33 -3.74 8.51
N LEU A 427 21.06 -3.67 7.20
CA LEU A 427 21.76 -4.47 6.18
C LEU A 427 23.18 -3.93 5.91
N ASN A 428 24.01 -3.84 6.95
CA ASN A 428 25.40 -3.40 6.85
C ASN A 428 26.32 -4.59 6.60
N ALA A 429 27.15 -4.53 5.55
CA ALA A 429 28.01 -5.63 5.10
C ALA A 429 28.94 -6.24 6.17
N GLY A 430 29.29 -5.48 7.21
CA GLY A 430 30.18 -5.91 8.29
C GLY A 430 29.54 -6.83 9.34
N ASP A 431 28.23 -6.69 9.61
CA ASP A 431 27.56 -7.35 10.75
C ASP A 431 26.75 -8.60 10.36
N ILE A 432 26.74 -8.98 9.08
CA ILE A 432 25.77 -9.98 8.56
C ILE A 432 26.15 -11.46 8.85
N GLY A 433 27.17 -11.73 9.66
CA GLY A 433 27.79 -13.06 9.80
C GLY A 433 26.85 -14.26 10.05
N SER A 434 25.76 -14.10 10.81
CA SER A 434 24.85 -15.21 11.17
C SER A 434 23.45 -15.16 10.54
N ASN A 435 22.98 -13.99 10.08
CA ASN A 435 21.57 -13.78 9.71
C ASN A 435 21.31 -13.48 8.22
N ILE A 436 22.32 -13.57 7.33
CA ILE A 436 22.14 -13.35 5.87
C ILE A 436 20.98 -14.21 5.33
N SER A 437 20.91 -15.49 5.72
CA SER A 437 19.90 -16.45 5.25
C SER A 437 18.46 -16.04 5.58
N LEU A 438 18.23 -15.38 6.72
CA LEU A 438 16.91 -14.92 7.15
C LEU A 438 16.44 -13.69 6.35
N LEU A 439 17.39 -12.86 5.92
CA LEU A 439 17.13 -11.56 5.31
C LEU A 439 17.34 -11.53 3.79
N PHE A 440 17.99 -12.54 3.21
CA PHE A 440 18.20 -12.60 1.77
C PHE A 440 16.88 -12.83 1.04
N GLN A 441 16.53 -11.88 0.17
CA GLN A 441 15.39 -12.03 -0.74
C GLN A 441 15.89 -12.43 -2.12
N LYS A 442 15.44 -13.58 -2.61
CA LYS A 442 15.65 -13.99 -3.99
C LYS A 442 14.85 -13.05 -4.90
N THR A 443 15.55 -12.24 -5.69
CA THR A 443 14.93 -11.40 -6.73
C THR A 443 14.84 -12.17 -8.05
N ALA A 444 14.02 -11.69 -8.99
CA ALA A 444 13.93 -12.26 -10.34
C ALA A 444 15.30 -12.33 -11.05
N ASN A 445 16.21 -11.43 -10.69
CA ASN A 445 17.57 -11.34 -11.22
C ASN A 445 18.51 -12.45 -10.73
N PHE A 446 18.14 -13.19 -9.66
CA PHE A 446 19.00 -14.23 -9.08
C PHE A 446 19.25 -15.39 -10.05
N ASP A 447 18.25 -15.80 -10.84
CA ASP A 447 18.44 -16.91 -11.79
C ASP A 447 19.35 -16.52 -12.95
N LYS A 448 19.30 -15.25 -13.40
CA LYS A 448 20.24 -14.69 -14.39
C LYS A 448 21.64 -14.51 -13.79
N PHE A 449 21.73 -14.17 -12.52
CA PHE A 449 23.01 -14.13 -11.80
C PHE A 449 23.69 -15.50 -11.76
N LEU A 450 22.93 -16.59 -11.60
CA LEU A 450 23.47 -17.96 -11.58
C LEU A 450 23.97 -18.46 -12.94
N ASP A 451 23.67 -17.79 -14.05
CA ASP A 451 24.21 -18.16 -15.35
C ASP A 451 25.74 -18.01 -15.36
N GLN A 452 26.45 -19.03 -15.84
CA GLN A 452 27.92 -18.99 -15.96
C GLN A 452 28.41 -17.87 -16.90
N ALA A 453 27.60 -17.47 -17.89
CA ALA A 453 27.96 -16.42 -18.83
C ALA A 453 27.91 -15.02 -18.20
N THR A 454 27.03 -14.80 -17.21
CA THR A 454 26.90 -13.54 -16.47
C THR A 454 28.16 -13.30 -15.66
N CYS A 455 28.97 -12.31 -16.04
CA CYS A 455 30.23 -12.02 -15.36
C CYS A 455 30.27 -10.68 -14.65
N LEU A 456 29.44 -9.71 -15.05
CA LEU A 456 29.42 -8.37 -14.48
C LEU A 456 28.10 -8.11 -13.75
N ILE A 457 28.18 -7.82 -12.45
CA ILE A 457 27.04 -7.51 -11.59
C ILE A 457 27.12 -6.04 -11.22
N ARG A 458 26.26 -5.24 -11.82
CA ARG A 458 26.20 -3.79 -11.65
C ARG A 458 25.14 -3.41 -10.63
N GLY A 459 25.40 -2.36 -9.87
CA GLY A 459 24.37 -1.76 -9.00
C GLY A 459 24.95 -0.67 -8.11
N ARG A 460 24.10 0.24 -7.63
CA ARG A 460 24.50 1.34 -6.75
C ARG A 460 24.83 0.87 -5.33
N LYS A 461 25.42 1.70 -4.45
CA LYS A 461 25.64 1.31 -3.04
C LYS A 461 24.28 1.06 -2.39
N GLY A 462 24.15 0.00 -1.59
CA GLY A 462 22.88 -0.37 -0.95
C GLY A 462 21.92 -1.25 -1.77
N THR A 463 22.26 -1.61 -3.02
CA THR A 463 21.42 -2.51 -3.87
C THR A 463 21.56 -4.01 -3.57
N GLY A 464 22.51 -4.41 -2.72
CA GLY A 464 22.70 -5.81 -2.29
C GLY A 464 23.87 -6.57 -2.92
N LYS A 465 24.81 -5.91 -3.63
CA LYS A 465 26.01 -6.54 -4.22
C LYS A 465 26.80 -7.37 -3.20
N THR A 466 27.23 -6.73 -2.11
CA THR A 466 28.01 -7.39 -1.05
C THR A 466 27.22 -8.47 -0.32
N ALA A 467 25.90 -8.31 -0.17
CA ALA A 467 25.05 -9.35 0.39
C ALA A 467 25.04 -10.62 -0.49
N LEU A 468 24.98 -10.47 -1.82
CA LEU A 468 25.06 -11.59 -2.77
C LEU A 468 26.44 -12.25 -2.78
N TYR A 469 27.50 -11.44 -2.68
CA TYR A 469 28.88 -11.90 -2.54
C TYR A 469 29.08 -12.73 -1.26
N LEU A 470 28.65 -12.23 -0.11
CA LEU A 470 28.78 -12.92 1.18
C LEU A 470 27.88 -14.14 1.30
N LEU A 471 26.67 -14.12 0.71
CA LEU A 471 25.80 -15.30 0.66
C LEU A 471 26.52 -16.50 0.04
N LEU A 472 27.16 -16.31 -1.12
CA LEU A 472 27.85 -17.39 -1.82
C LEU A 472 29.08 -17.92 -1.08
N LEU A 473 29.82 -17.05 -0.38
CA LEU A 473 31.10 -17.43 0.23
C LEU A 473 31.01 -17.81 1.71
N ARG A 474 30.14 -17.17 2.49
CA ARG A 474 29.95 -17.45 3.94
C ARG A 474 28.80 -18.41 4.22
N GLN A 475 27.77 -18.47 3.38
CA GLN A 475 26.58 -19.32 3.54
C GLN A 475 26.34 -20.20 2.31
N GLU A 476 27.36 -20.95 1.93
CA GLU A 476 27.36 -21.76 0.71
C GLU A 476 26.21 -22.78 0.65
N SER A 477 25.84 -23.39 1.79
CA SER A 477 24.72 -24.33 1.88
C SER A 477 23.38 -23.71 1.45
N GLU A 478 23.07 -22.53 1.94
CA GLU A 478 21.86 -21.79 1.64
C GLU A 478 21.86 -21.30 0.20
N ALA A 479 23.00 -20.81 -0.27
CA ALA A 479 23.16 -20.41 -1.67
C ALA A 479 22.89 -21.59 -2.62
N ARG A 480 23.39 -22.80 -2.29
CA ARG A 480 23.14 -24.04 -3.04
C ARG A 480 21.66 -24.43 -3.02
N ASN A 481 20.99 -24.31 -1.87
CA ASN A 481 19.55 -24.57 -1.75
C ASN A 481 18.72 -23.61 -2.63
N LEU A 482 19.04 -22.31 -2.62
CA LEU A 482 18.35 -21.30 -3.42
C LEU A 482 18.60 -21.45 -4.93
N ALA A 483 19.74 -22.05 -5.30
CA ALA A 483 20.18 -22.22 -6.69
C ALA A 483 19.63 -23.48 -7.37
N TYR A 484 18.90 -24.35 -6.67
CA TYR A 484 18.31 -25.59 -7.22
C TYR A 484 19.31 -26.40 -8.06
N SER A 485 20.35 -26.95 -7.43
CA SER A 485 21.43 -27.75 -8.05
C SER A 485 22.34 -27.05 -9.08
N ARG A 486 22.07 -25.79 -9.46
CA ARG A 486 22.92 -25.05 -10.42
C ARG A 486 24.35 -24.79 -9.95
N LEU A 487 24.59 -24.88 -8.64
CA LEU A 487 25.91 -24.71 -8.03
C LEU A 487 26.62 -26.03 -7.71
N ASP A 488 26.01 -27.21 -7.92
CA ASP A 488 26.53 -28.52 -7.47
C ASP A 488 27.94 -28.83 -8.00
N HIS A 489 28.23 -28.38 -9.22
CA HIS A 489 29.53 -28.53 -9.88
C HIS A 489 30.35 -27.23 -9.93
N VAL A 490 30.05 -26.30 -9.02
CA VAL A 490 30.72 -25.00 -8.91
C VAL A 490 31.46 -24.92 -7.58
N THR A 491 32.74 -24.58 -7.67
CA THR A 491 33.57 -24.22 -6.52
C THR A 491 33.65 -22.70 -6.43
N LEU A 492 33.11 -22.15 -5.35
CA LEU A 492 33.09 -20.71 -5.10
C LEU A 492 34.40 -20.25 -4.44
N LEU A 493 34.95 -19.13 -4.92
CA LEU A 493 36.22 -18.56 -4.51
C LEU A 493 36.14 -17.04 -4.44
N SER A 494 36.71 -16.46 -3.39
CA SER A 494 36.98 -15.02 -3.34
C SER A 494 38.19 -14.70 -4.22
N GLY A 495 37.98 -13.94 -5.29
CA GLY A 495 39.05 -13.32 -6.07
C GLY A 495 39.57 -12.06 -5.38
N HIS A 496 38.67 -11.21 -4.88
CA HIS A 496 38.95 -10.04 -4.04
C HIS A 496 37.64 -9.64 -3.32
N GLY A 497 37.73 -8.97 -2.17
CA GLY A 497 36.57 -8.55 -1.38
C GLY A 497 36.61 -9.01 0.08
N SER A 498 35.55 -8.69 0.84
CA SER A 498 35.50 -8.74 2.32
C SER A 498 35.33 -10.11 2.92
N TYR A 499 35.33 -11.15 2.10
CA TYR A 499 35.32 -12.52 2.57
C TYR A 499 36.64 -12.93 3.22
N ASN A 500 37.77 -12.52 2.63
CA ASN A 500 39.08 -12.82 3.19
C ASN A 500 39.43 -11.76 4.23
N ASP A 501 39.73 -12.17 5.46
CA ASP A 501 40.12 -11.26 6.55
C ASP A 501 41.41 -10.47 6.25
N SER A 502 42.17 -10.90 5.23
CA SER A 502 43.40 -10.24 4.80
C SER A 502 43.57 -10.31 3.28
N ARG A 503 43.73 -9.13 2.65
CA ARG A 503 43.81 -8.88 1.21
C ARG A 503 44.68 -7.62 0.95
N PRO A 504 45.19 -7.38 -0.28
CA PRO A 504 45.86 -6.12 -0.59
C PRO A 504 44.92 -4.93 -0.38
N SER A 505 45.41 -3.89 0.30
CA SER A 505 44.69 -2.64 0.54
C SER A 505 45.16 -1.55 -0.43
N ARG A 506 44.70 -0.31 -0.21
CA ARG A 506 45.05 0.86 -1.05
C ARG A 506 46.55 1.06 -1.16
N ASP A 507 47.29 0.87 -0.08
CA ASP A 507 48.73 1.11 -0.02
C ASP A 507 49.50 0.05 -0.83
N GLU A 508 49.12 -1.23 -0.71
CA GLU A 508 49.72 -2.29 -1.54
C GLU A 508 49.41 -2.10 -3.02
N PHE A 509 48.19 -1.70 -3.39
CA PHE A 509 47.86 -1.44 -4.80
C PHE A 509 48.60 -0.22 -5.35
N GLN A 510 48.86 0.81 -4.53
CA GLN A 510 49.69 1.94 -4.94
C GLN A 510 51.14 1.49 -5.18
N TYR A 511 51.69 0.66 -4.29
CA TYR A 511 53.02 0.08 -4.47
C TYR A 511 53.11 -0.78 -5.74
N ILE A 512 52.13 -1.68 -5.96
CA ILE A 512 52.04 -2.49 -7.18
C ILE A 512 52.05 -1.59 -8.42
N ASN A 513 51.27 -0.51 -8.42
CA ASN A 513 51.21 0.42 -9.55
C ASN A 513 52.58 1.04 -9.88
N GLN A 514 53.31 1.50 -8.86
CA GLN A 514 54.64 2.10 -9.03
C GLN A 514 55.61 1.10 -9.68
N GLU A 515 55.64 -0.13 -9.15
CA GLU A 515 56.49 -1.20 -9.68
C GLU A 515 56.12 -1.61 -11.11
N LEU A 516 54.82 -1.63 -11.46
CA LEU A 516 54.38 -1.91 -12.83
C LEU A 516 54.86 -0.84 -13.80
N GLN A 517 54.82 0.44 -13.41
CA GLN A 517 55.30 1.54 -14.25
C GLN A 517 56.81 1.46 -14.49
N GLU A 518 57.60 1.18 -13.44
CA GLU A 518 59.06 1.06 -13.55
C GLU A 518 59.48 -0.14 -14.38
N LYS A 519 58.82 -1.29 -14.19
CA LYS A 519 59.20 -2.57 -14.82
C LYS A 519 58.41 -2.88 -16.10
N GLN A 520 57.59 -1.96 -16.59
CA GLN A 520 56.72 -2.13 -17.77
C GLN A 520 55.78 -3.35 -17.67
N GLY A 521 55.24 -3.60 -16.47
CA GLY A 521 54.23 -4.63 -16.23
C GLY A 521 52.82 -4.19 -16.66
N THR A 522 51.85 -5.11 -16.57
CA THR A 522 50.44 -4.80 -16.86
C THR A 522 49.52 -5.25 -15.73
N TRP A 523 48.42 -4.51 -15.51
CA TRP A 523 47.39 -4.90 -14.55
C TRP A 523 46.73 -6.24 -14.91
N GLU A 524 46.61 -6.55 -16.20
CA GLU A 524 46.15 -7.85 -16.70
C GLU A 524 47.01 -9.00 -16.16
N ALA A 525 48.34 -8.85 -16.15
CA ALA A 525 49.27 -9.83 -15.60
C ALA A 525 49.17 -9.93 -14.06
N VAL A 526 48.91 -8.82 -13.37
CA VAL A 526 48.65 -8.84 -11.91
C VAL A 526 47.41 -9.67 -11.59
N TRP A 527 46.30 -9.49 -12.30
CA TRP A 527 45.08 -10.26 -12.06
C TRP A 527 45.25 -11.75 -12.35
N ARG A 528 46.04 -12.11 -13.38
CA ARG A 528 46.45 -13.50 -13.62
C ARG A 528 47.22 -14.09 -12.45
N ALA A 529 48.25 -13.38 -11.98
CA ALA A 529 49.07 -13.79 -10.86
C ALA A 529 48.24 -13.94 -9.58
N TYR A 530 47.36 -12.98 -9.33
CA TYR A 530 46.50 -12.95 -8.15
C TYR A 530 45.50 -14.11 -8.13
N LEU A 531 44.85 -14.40 -9.27
CA LEU A 531 44.00 -15.58 -9.38
C LEU A 531 44.79 -16.87 -9.10
N LEU A 532 46.00 -17.00 -9.65
CA LEU A 532 46.82 -18.19 -9.47
C LEU A 532 47.27 -18.38 -8.00
N ILE A 533 47.62 -17.30 -7.30
CA ILE A 533 47.92 -17.33 -5.86
C ILE A 533 46.68 -17.78 -5.07
N ASN A 534 45.49 -17.24 -5.38
CA ASN A 534 44.25 -17.64 -4.70
C ASN A 534 43.92 -19.12 -4.92
N VAL A 535 44.17 -19.65 -6.13
CA VAL A 535 44.02 -21.08 -6.44
C VAL A 535 45.04 -21.93 -5.65
N ASP A 536 46.28 -21.48 -5.52
CA ASP A 536 47.31 -22.20 -4.77
C ASP A 536 46.99 -22.26 -3.27
N ARG A 537 46.58 -21.14 -2.67
CA ARG A 537 46.18 -21.07 -1.25
C ARG A 537 45.09 -22.08 -0.89
N LYS A 538 44.12 -22.32 -1.80
CA LYS A 538 43.07 -23.33 -1.58
C LYS A 538 43.55 -24.76 -1.83
N SER A 539 44.41 -24.96 -2.82
CA SER A 539 44.79 -26.31 -3.31
C SER A 539 46.12 -26.83 -2.75
N LYS A 540 46.81 -26.05 -1.91
CA LYS A 540 48.07 -26.36 -1.21
C LYS A 540 49.11 -26.98 -2.15
N ASN A 541 49.49 -26.29 -3.23
CA ASN A 541 50.50 -26.73 -4.20
C ASN A 541 50.15 -27.99 -5.05
N SER A 542 48.89 -28.45 -5.06
CA SER A 542 48.48 -29.64 -5.85
C SER A 542 48.13 -29.36 -7.32
N ILE A 543 48.34 -28.14 -7.81
CA ILE A 543 48.00 -27.74 -9.18
C ILE A 543 49.11 -28.13 -10.16
N PHE A 544 50.37 -27.99 -9.76
CA PHE A 544 51.48 -28.08 -10.70
C PHE A 544 52.06 -29.50 -10.79
N PRO A 545 52.23 -30.05 -12.00
CA PRO A 545 52.83 -31.37 -12.20
C PRO A 545 54.30 -31.39 -11.75
N LYS A 546 54.86 -32.56 -11.44
CA LYS A 546 56.25 -32.72 -10.92
C LYS A 546 57.39 -32.25 -11.86
N GLY A 547 57.09 -31.70 -13.04
CA GLY A 547 58.09 -31.23 -14.01
C GLY A 547 58.77 -29.89 -13.66
N GLU A 548 59.88 -29.60 -14.35
CA GLU A 548 60.72 -28.39 -14.17
C GLU A 548 60.08 -27.10 -14.72
N LYS A 549 59.13 -27.19 -15.65
CA LYS A 549 58.52 -26.03 -16.34
C LYS A 549 57.98 -24.95 -15.38
N PHE A 550 57.36 -25.36 -14.26
CA PHE A 550 56.75 -24.45 -13.29
C PHE A 550 57.57 -24.30 -12.00
N LYS A 551 58.85 -24.71 -12.00
CA LYS A 551 59.69 -24.72 -10.79
C LYS A 551 59.86 -23.34 -10.18
N ALA A 552 60.04 -22.30 -11.01
CA ALA A 552 60.16 -20.93 -10.52
C ALA A 552 58.87 -20.46 -9.81
N ILE A 553 57.69 -20.74 -10.39
CA ILE A 553 56.39 -20.40 -9.77
C ILE A 553 56.19 -21.18 -8.46
N LYS A 554 56.52 -22.48 -8.44
CA LYS A 554 56.46 -23.29 -7.22
C LYS A 554 57.35 -22.76 -6.10
N GLN A 555 58.56 -22.30 -6.42
CA GLN A 555 59.48 -21.74 -5.43
C GLN A 555 58.93 -20.46 -4.83
N ILE A 556 58.34 -19.59 -5.65
CA ILE A 556 57.64 -18.39 -5.18
C ILE A 556 56.51 -18.78 -4.23
N PHE A 557 55.65 -19.73 -4.62
CA PHE A 557 54.51 -20.15 -3.80
C PHE A 557 54.89 -20.89 -2.52
N GLN A 558 55.99 -21.65 -2.52
CA GLN A 558 56.54 -22.26 -1.29
C GLN A 558 57.05 -21.23 -0.29
N GLY A 559 57.46 -20.05 -0.77
CA GLY A 559 57.87 -18.92 0.08
C GLY A 559 56.71 -18.07 0.61
N LEU A 560 55.48 -18.30 0.14
CA LEU A 560 54.33 -17.52 0.59
C LEU A 560 53.82 -18.01 1.96
N PRO A 561 53.54 -17.08 2.90
CA PRO A 561 52.88 -17.42 4.16
C PRO A 561 51.51 -18.09 3.91
N SER A 562 51.16 -19.09 4.74
CA SER A 562 49.93 -19.86 4.57
C SER A 562 48.66 -19.16 5.09
N GLU A 563 48.80 -18.10 5.86
CA GLU A 563 47.69 -17.41 6.55
C GLU A 563 47.33 -16.09 5.85
N ASN A 564 47.52 -14.96 6.53
CA ASN A 564 47.12 -13.62 6.09
C ASN A 564 47.98 -13.12 4.91
N TRP A 565 47.44 -12.14 4.18
CA TRP A 565 48.18 -11.36 3.20
C TRP A 565 49.31 -10.59 3.89
N GLN A 566 50.52 -10.67 3.32
CA GLN A 566 51.75 -10.09 3.84
C GLN A 566 52.60 -9.54 2.69
N SER A 567 53.69 -8.84 2.99
CA SER A 567 54.60 -8.24 2.00
C SER A 567 55.05 -9.22 0.93
N GLU A 568 55.35 -10.46 1.30
CA GLU A 568 55.80 -11.54 0.40
C GLU A 568 54.76 -11.84 -0.69
N HIS A 569 53.47 -11.70 -0.38
CA HIS A 569 52.40 -11.87 -1.37
C HIS A 569 52.39 -10.73 -2.38
N THR A 570 52.56 -9.50 -1.91
CA THR A 570 52.61 -8.30 -2.74
C THR A 570 53.85 -8.33 -3.65
N GLU A 571 55.01 -8.70 -3.11
CA GLU A 571 56.25 -8.89 -3.87
C GLU A 571 56.11 -10.00 -4.91
N ALA A 572 55.49 -11.13 -4.55
CA ALA A 572 55.22 -12.22 -5.48
C ALA A 572 54.29 -11.78 -6.61
N LEU A 573 53.25 -11.00 -6.34
CA LEU A 573 52.37 -10.43 -7.38
C LEU A 573 53.16 -9.57 -8.37
N VAL A 574 53.97 -8.65 -7.86
CA VAL A 574 54.81 -7.77 -8.68
C VAL A 574 55.78 -8.59 -9.52
N GLN A 575 56.47 -9.56 -8.91
CA GLN A 575 57.44 -10.41 -9.60
C GLN A 575 56.77 -11.21 -10.74
N LEU A 576 55.63 -11.84 -10.46
CA LEU A 576 54.88 -12.65 -11.42
C LEU A 576 54.31 -11.80 -12.57
N ALA A 577 53.96 -10.54 -12.30
CA ALA A 577 53.39 -9.62 -13.28
C ALA A 577 54.43 -8.86 -14.14
N THR A 578 55.70 -8.81 -13.71
CA THR A 578 56.75 -8.01 -14.38
C THR A 578 57.84 -8.85 -15.03
N ASP A 579 58.13 -10.06 -14.54
CA ASP A 579 59.08 -10.97 -15.19
C ASP A 579 58.47 -11.60 -16.45
N ARG A 580 59.07 -11.33 -17.61
CA ARG A 580 58.59 -11.79 -18.92
C ARG A 580 58.43 -13.31 -19.02
N ASN A 581 59.34 -14.08 -18.42
CA ASN A 581 59.27 -15.53 -18.45
C ASN A 581 58.14 -16.04 -17.54
N LEU A 582 58.02 -15.47 -16.34
CA LEU A 582 56.96 -15.85 -15.40
C LEU A 582 55.58 -15.48 -15.94
N THR A 583 55.41 -14.29 -16.55
CA THR A 583 54.14 -13.87 -17.15
C THR A 583 53.65 -14.84 -18.23
N LEU A 584 54.55 -15.40 -19.04
CA LEU A 584 54.21 -16.44 -20.02
C LEU A 584 53.84 -17.77 -19.34
N LEU A 585 54.60 -18.18 -18.31
CA LEU A 585 54.34 -19.40 -17.58
C LEU A 585 53.01 -19.37 -16.81
N ILE A 586 52.59 -18.22 -16.30
CA ILE A 586 51.30 -18.07 -15.61
C ILE A 586 50.13 -18.35 -16.57
N LYS A 587 50.25 -17.95 -17.85
CA LYS A 587 49.23 -18.27 -18.86
C LYS A 587 49.07 -19.78 -18.99
N ASP A 588 50.18 -20.49 -19.14
CA ASP A 588 50.19 -21.95 -19.22
C ASP A 588 49.73 -22.63 -17.92
N ALA A 589 50.00 -22.02 -16.77
CA ALA A 589 49.50 -22.50 -15.48
C ALA A 589 47.97 -22.42 -15.40
N LEU A 590 47.35 -21.36 -15.91
CA LEU A 590 45.90 -21.24 -15.96
C LEU A 590 45.26 -22.28 -16.90
N ASP A 591 45.92 -22.65 -18.00
CA ASP A 591 45.46 -23.74 -18.86
C ASP A 591 45.44 -25.08 -18.09
N LEU A 592 46.46 -25.32 -17.26
CA LEU A 592 46.50 -26.51 -16.40
C LEU A 592 45.40 -26.51 -15.35
N VAL A 593 45.15 -25.37 -14.69
CA VAL A 593 44.02 -25.21 -13.76
C VAL A 593 42.72 -25.55 -14.48
N ASN A 594 42.49 -24.96 -15.65
CA ASN A 594 41.29 -25.21 -16.45
C ASN A 594 41.13 -26.69 -16.83
N GLN A 595 42.19 -27.34 -17.33
CA GLN A 595 42.15 -28.76 -17.69
C GLN A 595 41.90 -29.68 -16.49
N LYS A 596 42.47 -29.37 -15.32
CA LYS A 596 42.23 -30.14 -14.09
C LYS A 596 40.75 -30.06 -13.70
N GLN A 597 40.18 -28.87 -13.71
CA GLN A 597 38.78 -28.64 -13.33
C GLN A 597 37.80 -29.29 -14.33
N LEU A 598 38.10 -29.23 -15.63
CA LEU A 598 37.31 -29.96 -16.64
C LEU A 598 37.33 -31.48 -16.42
N LYS A 599 38.47 -32.06 -16.03
CA LYS A 599 38.57 -33.50 -15.70
C LYS A 599 37.78 -33.87 -14.44
N GLU A 600 37.73 -32.97 -13.47
CA GLU A 600 36.98 -33.12 -12.22
C GLU A 600 35.49 -32.79 -12.40
N GLN A 601 35.05 -32.38 -13.59
CA GLN A 601 33.70 -31.88 -13.88
C GLN A 601 33.28 -30.75 -12.94
N GLN A 602 34.22 -29.84 -12.66
CA GLN A 602 34.05 -28.71 -11.77
C GLN A 602 34.30 -27.40 -12.52
N THR A 603 33.65 -26.34 -12.06
CA THR A 603 33.86 -24.96 -12.53
C THR A 603 34.28 -24.10 -11.35
N LEU A 604 35.34 -23.33 -11.48
CA LEU A 604 35.78 -22.35 -10.49
C LEU A 604 35.10 -21.01 -10.75
N TRP A 605 34.41 -20.48 -9.76
CA TRP A 605 33.85 -19.12 -9.79
C TRP A 605 34.66 -18.21 -8.89
N PHE A 606 35.24 -17.16 -9.48
CA PHE A 606 35.94 -16.11 -8.75
C PHE A 606 35.04 -14.89 -8.61
N LEU A 607 34.73 -14.55 -7.36
CA LEU A 607 33.90 -13.42 -7.00
C LEU A 607 34.80 -12.24 -6.61
N TYR A 608 34.53 -11.06 -7.16
CA TYR A 608 35.27 -9.82 -6.90
C TYR A 608 34.30 -8.76 -6.40
N ASP A 609 34.44 -8.34 -5.14
CA ASP A 609 33.68 -7.24 -4.51
C ASP A 609 34.64 -6.23 -3.85
N ASP A 610 34.14 -5.10 -3.34
CA ASP A 610 34.91 -4.01 -2.71
C ASP A 610 35.98 -3.34 -3.62
N LEU A 611 35.90 -3.56 -4.94
CA LEU A 611 36.84 -3.00 -5.92
C LEU A 611 36.82 -1.45 -5.97
N ASP A 612 35.72 -0.82 -5.56
CA ASP A 612 35.59 0.63 -5.47
C ASP A 612 36.12 1.21 -4.15
N GLU A 613 36.23 0.39 -3.10
CA GLU A 613 36.75 0.84 -1.81
C GLU A 613 38.27 0.66 -1.71
N ASP A 614 38.83 -0.45 -2.22
CA ASP A 614 40.23 -0.79 -2.03
C ASP A 614 41.20 -0.19 -3.07
N PHE A 615 40.69 0.26 -4.22
CA PHE A 615 41.53 0.86 -5.26
C PHE A 615 41.58 2.40 -5.14
N PRO A 616 42.77 3.01 -5.05
CA PRO A 616 42.89 4.46 -4.99
C PRO A 616 42.43 5.12 -6.30
N GLU A 617 41.69 6.24 -6.19
CA GLU A 617 41.29 7.06 -7.35
C GLU A 617 42.45 7.89 -7.92
N ARG A 618 43.53 8.07 -7.16
CA ARG A 618 44.69 8.86 -7.58
C ARG A 618 45.40 8.20 -8.77
N GLU A 619 45.93 9.02 -9.68
CA GLU A 619 46.76 8.60 -10.83
C GLU A 619 46.11 7.54 -11.74
N ASP A 620 44.77 7.56 -11.85
CA ASP A 620 43.97 6.62 -12.64
C ASP A 620 44.18 5.13 -12.27
N ILE A 621 44.75 4.82 -11.09
CA ILE A 621 45.10 3.46 -10.66
C ILE A 621 43.87 2.55 -10.71
N ARG A 622 42.74 3.01 -10.14
CA ARG A 622 41.46 2.29 -10.18
C ARG A 622 41.04 1.97 -11.62
N GLN A 623 41.11 2.94 -12.53
CA GLN A 623 40.70 2.75 -13.92
C GLN A 623 41.62 1.74 -14.62
N GLN A 624 42.94 1.83 -14.42
CA GLN A 624 43.90 0.90 -15.00
C GLN A 624 43.74 -0.51 -14.45
N ALA A 625 43.58 -0.66 -13.14
CA ALA A 625 43.37 -1.94 -12.48
C ALA A 625 42.08 -2.62 -12.93
N LEU A 626 40.95 -1.89 -12.94
CA LEU A 626 39.67 -2.42 -13.41
C LEU A 626 39.71 -2.77 -14.89
N THR A 627 40.34 -1.93 -15.72
CA THR A 627 40.54 -2.23 -17.15
C THR A 627 41.35 -3.50 -17.33
N GLY A 628 42.44 -3.67 -16.56
CA GLY A 628 43.23 -4.89 -16.53
C GLY A 628 42.43 -6.13 -16.10
N LEU A 629 41.48 -5.99 -15.17
CA LEU A 629 40.61 -7.09 -14.75
C LEU A 629 39.69 -7.53 -15.89
N PHE A 630 39.06 -6.59 -16.59
CA PHE A 630 38.19 -6.93 -17.72
C PHE A 630 38.98 -7.46 -18.93
N GLN A 631 40.19 -6.93 -19.18
CA GLN A 631 41.11 -7.49 -20.17
C GLN A 631 41.53 -8.92 -19.80
N PHE A 632 41.75 -9.21 -18.52
CA PHE A 632 42.05 -10.56 -18.06
C PHE A 632 40.88 -11.52 -18.32
N VAL A 633 39.64 -11.10 -18.06
CA VAL A 633 38.44 -11.90 -18.41
C VAL A 633 38.39 -12.16 -19.92
N GLN A 634 38.53 -11.13 -20.75
CA GLN A 634 38.58 -11.28 -22.22
C GLN A 634 39.69 -12.24 -22.65
N ALA A 635 40.86 -12.18 -22.02
CA ALA A 635 41.98 -13.03 -22.35
C ALA A 635 41.79 -14.49 -21.90
N CYS A 636 40.97 -14.73 -20.86
CA CYS A 636 40.54 -16.09 -20.50
C CYS A 636 39.57 -16.65 -21.53
N ASP A 637 38.62 -15.84 -22.01
CA ASP A 637 37.66 -16.23 -23.03
C ASP A 637 38.36 -16.50 -24.38
N ALA A 638 39.32 -15.65 -24.77
CA ALA A 638 40.14 -15.86 -25.98
C ALA A 638 40.97 -17.15 -25.95
N ARG A 639 41.36 -17.61 -24.74
CA ARG A 639 42.03 -18.90 -24.53
C ARG A 639 41.07 -20.04 -24.25
N THR A 640 39.76 -19.83 -24.37
CA THR A 640 38.72 -20.85 -24.17
C THR A 640 38.78 -21.52 -22.80
N LEU A 641 39.12 -20.75 -21.75
CA LEU A 641 39.14 -21.25 -20.38
C LEU A 641 37.70 -21.39 -19.85
N THR A 642 37.06 -22.53 -20.13
CA THR A 642 35.65 -22.73 -19.83
C THR A 642 35.33 -23.11 -18.38
N ALA A 643 36.31 -23.64 -17.63
CA ALA A 643 36.14 -24.02 -16.23
C ALA A 643 36.51 -22.90 -15.25
N ILE A 644 36.94 -21.74 -15.72
CA ILE A 644 37.21 -20.55 -14.89
C ILE A 644 36.18 -19.49 -15.25
N ARG A 645 35.40 -19.04 -14.26
CA ARG A 645 34.32 -18.06 -14.42
C ARG A 645 34.44 -16.97 -13.39
N PHE A 646 33.88 -15.81 -13.71
CA PHE A 646 34.05 -14.57 -12.96
C PHE A 646 32.69 -14.03 -12.56
N LYS A 647 32.61 -13.44 -11.37
CA LYS A 647 31.47 -12.65 -10.89
C LYS A 647 32.03 -11.35 -10.32
N ILE A 648 32.02 -10.29 -11.11
CA ILE A 648 32.60 -8.99 -10.78
C ILE A 648 31.47 -8.07 -10.34
N PHE A 649 31.45 -7.71 -9.07
CA PHE A 649 30.53 -6.75 -8.49
C PHE A 649 31.12 -5.35 -8.66
N LEU A 650 30.40 -4.47 -9.35
CA LEU A 650 30.87 -3.12 -9.63
C LEU A 650 29.75 -2.11 -9.52
N ARG A 651 30.09 -0.89 -9.10
CA ARG A 651 29.14 0.22 -9.19
C ARG A 651 28.85 0.60 -10.64
N GLU A 652 27.62 1.04 -10.89
CA GLU A 652 27.17 1.36 -12.23
C GLU A 652 27.88 2.58 -12.84
N ASP A 653 28.10 3.62 -12.03
CA ASP A 653 28.79 4.84 -12.46
C ASP A 653 30.26 4.58 -12.82
N ILE A 654 30.95 3.73 -12.03
CA ILE A 654 32.32 3.30 -12.35
C ILE A 654 32.33 2.55 -13.68
N TRP A 655 31.42 1.59 -13.88
CA TRP A 655 31.32 0.88 -15.16
C TRP A 655 31.07 1.83 -16.35
N LYS A 656 30.20 2.84 -16.20
CA LYS A 656 29.94 3.82 -17.27
C LYS A 656 31.20 4.60 -17.65
N ARG A 657 31.99 5.05 -16.65
CA ARG A 657 33.24 5.81 -16.84
C ARG A 657 34.40 5.00 -17.43
N LEU A 658 34.44 3.69 -17.19
CA LEU A 658 35.50 2.83 -17.75
C LEU A 658 35.47 2.86 -19.28
N ASN A 659 36.62 3.17 -19.89
CA ASN A 659 36.80 3.14 -21.34
C ASN A 659 37.96 2.21 -21.71
N PHE A 660 37.65 1.14 -22.45
CA PHE A 660 38.63 0.16 -22.91
C PHE A 660 38.11 -0.59 -24.15
N ASP A 661 39.03 -1.15 -24.93
CA ASP A 661 38.71 -1.86 -26.17
C ASP A 661 37.77 -3.06 -25.92
N ASN A 662 36.80 -3.23 -26.83
CA ASN A 662 35.81 -4.31 -26.77
C ASN A 662 34.95 -4.32 -25.49
N LYS A 663 34.63 -3.15 -24.90
CA LYS A 663 33.63 -3.05 -23.80
C LYS A 663 32.29 -3.74 -24.14
N SER A 664 31.91 -3.76 -25.42
CA SER A 664 30.73 -4.46 -25.95
C SER A 664 30.75 -5.98 -25.75
N HIS A 665 31.91 -6.58 -25.49
CA HIS A 665 32.05 -8.00 -25.16
C HIS A 665 31.28 -8.41 -23.89
N PHE A 666 31.00 -7.44 -23.02
CA PHE A 666 30.24 -7.64 -21.78
C PHE A 666 28.74 -7.40 -21.95
N ASN A 667 28.29 -6.90 -23.11
CA ASN A 667 26.87 -6.69 -23.38
C ASN A 667 26.14 -8.04 -23.37
N GLY A 668 25.10 -8.16 -22.55
CA GLY A 668 24.36 -9.41 -22.37
C GLY A 668 25.03 -10.40 -21.43
N ARG A 669 26.25 -10.11 -20.96
CA ARG A 669 26.95 -10.81 -19.86
C ARG A 669 26.93 -10.01 -18.56
N ASP A 670 26.21 -8.89 -18.55
CA ASP A 670 26.00 -8.04 -17.40
C ASP A 670 24.58 -8.17 -16.83
N LEU A 671 24.49 -7.88 -15.53
CA LEU A 671 23.26 -7.88 -14.76
C LEU A 671 23.22 -6.61 -13.91
N LEU A 672 22.17 -5.79 -14.07
CA LEU A 672 21.89 -4.67 -13.19
C LEU A 672 20.99 -5.15 -12.04
N LEU A 673 21.44 -5.00 -10.79
CA LEU A 673 20.65 -5.32 -9.62
C LEU A 673 19.54 -4.29 -9.44
N GLN A 674 18.31 -4.73 -9.69
CA GLN A 674 17.09 -3.96 -9.47
C GLN A 674 16.15 -4.73 -8.55
N TRP A 675 15.39 -3.96 -7.77
CA TRP A 675 14.38 -4.46 -6.85
C TRP A 675 13.01 -4.08 -7.37
N THR A 676 12.17 -5.09 -7.59
CA THR A 676 10.77 -4.84 -7.92
C THR A 676 9.98 -4.53 -6.64
N ARG A 677 8.78 -3.96 -6.78
CA ARG A 677 7.89 -3.70 -5.63
C ARG A 677 7.57 -4.98 -4.85
N ILE A 678 7.32 -6.10 -5.53
CA ILE A 678 7.02 -7.37 -4.84
C ILE A 678 8.24 -7.89 -4.06
N ASP A 679 9.46 -7.79 -4.62
CA ASP A 679 10.69 -8.18 -3.91
C ASP A 679 10.92 -7.31 -2.67
N PHE A 680 10.58 -6.03 -2.78
CA PHE A 680 10.68 -5.06 -1.70
C PHE A 680 9.69 -5.35 -0.55
N LEU A 681 8.44 -5.71 -0.87
CA LEU A 681 7.44 -6.12 0.12
C LEU A 681 7.81 -7.44 0.79
N ARG A 682 8.35 -8.41 0.03
CA ARG A 682 8.85 -9.66 0.60
C ARG A 682 9.97 -9.40 1.62
N LEU A 683 10.89 -8.48 1.30
CA LEU A 683 11.94 -8.08 2.23
C LEU A 683 11.39 -7.41 3.49
N ALA A 684 10.40 -6.51 3.36
CA ALA A 684 9.74 -5.88 4.50
C ALA A 684 9.10 -6.94 5.41
N LEU A 685 8.37 -7.89 4.82
CA LEU A 685 7.70 -8.96 5.57
C LEU A 685 8.71 -9.90 6.24
N ARG A 686 9.80 -10.26 5.57
CA ARG A 686 10.90 -11.07 6.16
C ARG A 686 11.50 -10.42 7.39
N GLN A 687 11.76 -9.11 7.33
CA GLN A 687 12.28 -8.38 8.49
C GLN A 687 11.25 -8.36 9.63
N ALA A 688 9.98 -8.10 9.33
CA ALA A 688 8.94 -8.13 10.34
C ALA A 688 8.75 -9.54 10.96
N PHE A 689 8.92 -10.61 10.17
CA PHE A 689 8.85 -12.01 10.62
C PHE A 689 10.01 -12.46 11.50
N LEU A 690 11.05 -11.63 11.67
CA LEU A 690 12.05 -11.86 12.73
C LEU A 690 11.43 -11.77 14.13
N SER A 691 10.28 -11.09 14.27
CA SER A 691 9.43 -11.13 15.46
C SER A 691 8.49 -12.36 15.41
N PRO A 692 8.61 -13.30 16.36
CA PRO A 692 7.65 -14.39 16.53
C PRO A 692 6.22 -13.90 16.77
N GLU A 693 6.05 -12.81 17.52
CA GLU A 693 4.76 -12.22 17.87
C GLU A 693 4.06 -11.63 16.65
N PHE A 694 4.80 -10.94 15.77
CA PHE A 694 4.26 -10.44 14.51
C PHE A 694 3.95 -11.60 13.56
N LYS A 695 4.80 -12.63 13.51
CA LYS A 695 4.53 -13.83 12.70
C LYS A 695 3.26 -14.55 13.13
N ASP A 696 3.03 -14.71 14.44
CA ASP A 696 1.79 -15.29 14.99
C ASP A 696 0.58 -14.40 14.70
N LEU A 697 0.73 -13.08 14.75
CA LEU A 697 -0.32 -12.13 14.35
C LEU A 697 -0.70 -12.35 12.87
N VAL A 698 0.27 -12.40 11.97
CA VAL A 698 0.04 -12.63 10.54
C VAL A 698 -0.57 -14.01 10.29
N ALA A 699 -0.09 -15.07 10.95
CA ALA A 699 -0.63 -16.42 10.81
C ALA A 699 -2.12 -16.52 11.18
N ARG A 700 -2.59 -15.73 12.14
CA ARG A 700 -3.99 -15.73 12.59
C ARG A 700 -4.92 -14.94 11.67
N PHE A 701 -4.42 -13.86 11.06
CA PHE A 701 -5.29 -12.85 10.43
C PHE A 701 -5.05 -12.62 8.94
N ALA A 702 -3.84 -12.82 8.46
CA ALA A 702 -3.45 -12.68 7.06
C ALA A 702 -2.39 -13.74 6.69
N PRO A 703 -2.74 -15.04 6.75
CA PRO A 703 -1.76 -16.11 6.67
C PRO A 703 -0.99 -16.10 5.35
N VAL A 704 0.33 -16.16 5.45
CA VAL A 704 1.25 -16.27 4.31
C VAL A 704 2.02 -17.58 4.43
N GLU A 705 1.71 -18.55 3.57
CA GLU A 705 2.36 -19.88 3.59
C GLU A 705 3.84 -19.80 3.22
N SER A 706 4.16 -19.07 2.15
CA SER A 706 5.52 -18.89 1.64
C SER A 706 5.71 -17.48 1.12
N ILE A 707 6.66 -16.73 1.70
CA ILE A 707 6.94 -15.34 1.30
C ILE A 707 7.39 -15.26 -0.16
N ASP A 708 8.19 -16.23 -0.63
CA ASP A 708 8.72 -16.22 -2.00
C ASP A 708 7.65 -16.50 -3.06
N GLN A 709 6.57 -17.21 -2.69
CA GLN A 709 5.47 -17.55 -3.59
C GLN A 709 4.23 -16.67 -3.39
N ALA A 710 4.21 -15.85 -2.33
CA ALA A 710 3.11 -14.97 -2.02
C ALA A 710 2.87 -13.96 -3.16
N THR A 711 1.58 -13.74 -3.45
CA THR A 711 1.11 -12.68 -4.34
C THR A 711 1.32 -11.32 -3.69
N GLU A 712 1.33 -10.26 -4.50
CA GLU A 712 1.47 -8.89 -3.98
C GLU A 712 0.33 -8.54 -3.01
N GLU A 713 -0.90 -8.95 -3.33
CA GLU A 713 -2.08 -8.77 -2.47
C GLU A 713 -1.93 -9.46 -1.11
N ALA A 714 -1.44 -10.70 -1.08
CA ALA A 714 -1.20 -11.42 0.18
C ALA A 714 -0.12 -10.74 1.03
N LEU A 715 0.96 -10.24 0.39
CA LEU A 715 2.02 -9.49 1.08
C LEU A 715 1.48 -8.16 1.63
N ASN A 716 0.66 -7.46 0.86
CA ASN A 716 0.02 -6.21 1.28
C ASN A 716 -0.87 -6.45 2.49
N ASN A 717 -1.78 -7.42 2.45
CA ASN A 717 -2.67 -7.76 3.56
C ASN A 717 -1.89 -8.10 4.84
N ALA A 718 -0.76 -8.81 4.72
CA ALA A 718 0.10 -9.12 5.86
C ALA A 718 0.81 -7.86 6.42
N LEU A 719 1.26 -6.95 5.55
CA LEU A 719 1.96 -5.73 5.94
C LEU A 719 1.02 -4.60 6.38
N GLU A 720 -0.27 -4.66 6.04
CA GLU A 720 -1.29 -3.75 6.60
C GLU A 720 -1.37 -3.84 8.12
N LEU A 721 -1.15 -5.04 8.70
CA LEU A 721 -1.00 -5.20 10.15
C LEU A 721 0.14 -4.34 10.72
N LEU A 722 1.22 -4.18 9.96
CA LEU A 722 2.38 -3.39 10.36
C LEU A 722 2.13 -1.90 10.24
N TRP A 723 1.64 -1.42 9.09
CA TRP A 723 1.64 0.02 8.76
C TRP A 723 0.28 0.62 8.33
N GLY A 724 -0.76 -0.21 8.26
CA GLY A 724 -2.13 0.14 7.81
C GLY A 724 -2.29 0.20 6.28
N SER A 725 -3.52 0.13 5.79
CA SER A 725 -3.83 0.21 4.35
C SER A 725 -3.46 1.58 3.76
N ARG A 726 -3.93 2.66 4.37
CA ARG A 726 -3.76 4.05 3.92
C ARG A 726 -3.02 4.92 4.93
N ARG A 727 -2.29 5.94 4.45
CA ARG A 727 -1.47 6.82 5.32
C ARG A 727 -2.32 7.68 6.28
N ARG A 728 -3.51 8.10 5.85
CA ARG A 728 -4.48 8.88 6.64
C ARG A 728 -5.86 8.29 6.42
N ARG A 729 -6.83 8.60 7.30
CA ARG A 729 -8.24 8.27 7.08
C ARG A 729 -8.78 9.09 5.90
N GLY A 730 -9.59 8.47 5.05
CA GLY A 730 -10.22 9.09 3.87
C GLY A 730 -9.74 8.53 2.53
N ASP A 731 -10.62 8.53 1.54
CA ASP A 731 -10.47 7.80 0.27
C ASP A 731 -9.36 8.34 -0.65
N ARG A 732 -8.87 9.56 -0.39
CA ARG A 732 -7.81 10.21 -1.17
C ARG A 732 -6.39 9.91 -0.68
N ALA A 733 -6.23 9.22 0.45
CA ALA A 733 -4.91 8.95 1.00
C ALA A 733 -4.22 7.79 0.28
N LYS A 734 -2.98 8.00 -0.19
CA LYS A 734 -2.15 6.95 -0.81
C LYS A 734 -2.00 5.71 0.08
N TYR A 735 -2.04 4.53 -0.54
CA TYR A 735 -1.71 3.26 0.12
C TYR A 735 -0.29 3.27 0.68
N VAL A 736 -0.12 2.75 1.89
CA VAL A 736 1.16 2.83 2.60
C VAL A 736 2.24 2.02 1.90
N TYR A 737 1.95 0.81 1.42
CA TYR A 737 2.93 -0.04 0.72
C TYR A 737 3.50 0.66 -0.53
N ARG A 738 2.63 1.35 -1.29
CA ARG A 738 3.01 2.13 -2.47
C ARG A 738 3.81 3.36 -2.08
N TRP A 739 3.37 4.06 -1.03
CA TRP A 739 4.10 5.19 -0.46
C TRP A 739 5.51 4.81 -0.02
N VAL A 740 5.70 3.72 0.72
CA VAL A 740 7.03 3.26 1.17
C VAL A 740 7.92 2.97 -0.03
N TYR A 741 7.41 2.25 -1.03
CA TYR A 741 8.17 1.92 -2.23
C TYR A 741 8.57 3.17 -3.04
N GLU A 742 7.61 4.06 -3.33
CA GLU A 742 7.84 5.30 -4.08
C GLU A 742 8.86 6.21 -3.36
N ARG A 743 8.75 6.34 -2.03
CA ARG A 743 9.60 7.23 -1.23
C ARG A 743 11.02 6.72 -1.06
N LEU A 744 11.24 5.41 -1.23
CA LEU A 744 12.55 4.77 -1.19
C LEU A 744 13.12 4.45 -2.57
N THR A 745 12.47 4.96 -3.62
CA THR A 745 12.93 4.87 -5.01
C THR A 745 13.49 6.23 -5.44
N ASP A 746 14.65 6.22 -6.07
CA ASP A 746 15.28 7.42 -6.59
C ASP A 746 14.68 7.87 -7.93
N SER A 747 15.15 9.00 -8.48
CA SER A 747 14.63 9.54 -9.75
C SER A 747 15.00 8.70 -10.97
N SER A 748 15.94 7.76 -10.84
CA SER A 748 16.28 6.79 -11.90
C SER A 748 15.43 5.51 -11.84
N GLY A 749 14.56 5.38 -10.84
CA GLY A 749 13.76 4.16 -10.62
C GLY A 749 14.50 3.07 -9.83
N THR A 750 15.63 3.38 -9.17
CA THR A 750 16.34 2.42 -8.33
C THR A 750 15.84 2.48 -6.89
N THR A 751 15.47 1.32 -6.33
CA THR A 751 15.01 1.18 -4.94
C THR A 751 16.11 0.56 -4.06
N PHE A 752 16.21 1.00 -2.80
CA PHE A 752 17.32 0.64 -1.91
C PHE A 752 16.84 -0.20 -0.69
N PRO A 753 17.12 -1.52 -0.67
CA PRO A 753 16.83 -2.41 0.47
C PRO A 753 17.36 -1.92 1.82
N ARG A 754 18.57 -1.36 1.83
CA ARG A 754 19.20 -0.88 3.07
C ARG A 754 18.43 0.28 3.69
N SER A 755 17.92 1.18 2.85
CA SER A 755 17.13 2.33 3.29
C SER A 755 15.74 1.91 3.79
N LEU A 756 15.18 0.78 3.32
CA LEU A 756 13.98 0.18 3.92
C LEU A 756 14.20 -0.25 5.38
N SER A 757 15.32 -0.94 5.66
CA SER A 757 15.65 -1.33 7.04
C SER A 757 15.80 -0.11 7.95
N ALA A 758 16.46 0.95 7.47
CA ALA A 758 16.57 2.21 8.19
C ALA A 758 15.20 2.87 8.44
N LEU A 759 14.29 2.85 7.46
CA LEU A 759 12.94 3.38 7.60
C LEU A 759 12.15 2.65 8.68
N LEU A 760 12.11 1.32 8.61
CA LEU A 760 11.34 0.50 9.54
C LEU A 760 11.92 0.58 10.96
N GLN A 761 13.24 0.59 11.09
CA GLN A 761 13.90 0.74 12.39
C GLN A 761 13.62 2.12 13.01
N GLY A 762 13.77 3.21 12.25
CA GLY A 762 13.47 4.55 12.73
C GLY A 762 11.99 4.72 13.08
N ALA A 763 11.09 4.12 12.31
CA ALA A 763 9.66 4.11 12.61
C ALA A 763 9.34 3.33 13.89
N LYS A 764 9.96 2.17 14.11
CA LYS A 764 9.82 1.41 15.36
C LYS A 764 10.28 2.23 16.56
N GLU A 765 11.48 2.80 16.49
CA GLU A 765 12.07 3.59 17.58
C GLU A 765 11.18 4.77 17.95
N GLN A 766 10.70 5.51 16.94
CA GLN A 766 9.77 6.61 17.15
C GLN A 766 8.45 6.14 17.76
N GLU A 767 7.91 5.02 17.31
CA GLU A 767 6.64 4.49 17.83
C GLU A 767 6.75 4.14 19.33
N LEU A 768 7.89 3.58 19.75
CA LEU A 768 8.17 3.25 21.15
C LEU A 768 8.24 4.49 22.06
N THR A 769 8.58 5.68 21.52
CA THR A 769 8.58 6.93 22.31
C THR A 769 7.19 7.32 22.82
N TYR A 770 6.13 6.87 22.14
CA TYR A 770 4.75 7.14 22.54
C TYR A 770 4.25 6.22 23.66
N LYS A 771 4.99 5.15 24.00
CA LYS A 771 4.60 4.21 25.06
C LYS A 771 4.51 4.95 26.39
N GLY A 772 3.34 4.88 27.04
CA GLY A 772 3.08 5.52 28.33
C GLY A 772 2.64 6.99 28.28
N GLN A 773 2.49 7.58 27.08
CA GLN A 773 1.96 8.94 26.94
C GLN A 773 0.43 8.92 26.85
N SER A 774 -0.26 9.42 27.88
CA SER A 774 -1.74 9.43 27.93
C SER A 774 -2.40 10.42 26.98
N SER A 775 -1.67 11.45 26.52
CA SER A 775 -2.14 12.46 25.57
C SER A 775 -2.20 11.98 24.12
N ILE A 776 -1.56 10.84 23.80
CA ILE A 776 -1.46 10.32 22.44
C ILE A 776 -2.20 8.99 22.35
N GLN A 777 -3.35 9.01 21.70
CA GLN A 777 -4.13 7.80 21.47
C GLN A 777 -3.36 6.84 20.55
N SER A 778 -3.33 5.55 20.92
CA SER A 778 -2.72 4.51 20.11
C SER A 778 -3.63 4.18 18.92
N PRO A 779 -3.07 4.01 17.70
CA PRO A 779 -3.86 3.54 16.58
C PRO A 779 -4.35 2.11 16.86
N THR A 780 -5.58 1.84 16.45
CA THR A 780 -6.23 0.52 16.57
C THR A 780 -6.13 -0.27 15.28
N ASP A 781 -5.67 0.31 14.18
CA ASP A 781 -5.64 -0.29 12.84
C ASP A 781 -4.23 -0.73 12.39
N ARG A 782 -3.17 -0.31 13.11
CA ARG A 782 -1.78 -0.57 12.71
C ARG A 782 -0.79 -0.57 13.88
N LEU A 783 0.37 -1.20 13.69
CA LEU A 783 1.47 -1.16 14.65
C LEU A 783 2.27 0.15 14.55
N LEU A 784 2.67 0.56 13.35
CA LEU A 784 3.47 1.76 13.08
C LEU A 784 2.58 2.85 12.47
N ARG A 785 2.47 4.00 13.12
CA ARG A 785 1.65 5.12 12.61
C ARG A 785 2.34 5.88 11.48
N ALA A 786 1.55 6.60 10.67
CA ALA A 786 2.07 7.42 9.58
C ALA A 786 3.15 8.41 10.02
N LYS A 787 3.00 9.04 11.20
CA LYS A 787 4.01 9.96 11.74
C LYS A 787 5.33 9.26 12.06
N SER A 788 5.28 8.03 12.57
CA SER A 788 6.47 7.22 12.82
C SER A 788 7.15 6.82 11.50
N LEU A 789 6.38 6.48 10.46
CA LEU A 789 6.92 6.20 9.12
C LEU A 789 7.55 7.42 8.46
N GLU A 790 7.03 8.63 8.68
CA GLU A 790 7.68 9.87 8.23
C GLU A 790 9.05 10.06 8.87
N ILE A 791 9.16 9.86 10.19
CA ILE A 791 10.43 9.96 10.91
C ILE A 791 11.37 8.83 10.50
N GLY A 792 10.84 7.63 10.23
CA GLY A 792 11.59 6.56 9.59
C GLY A 792 12.13 6.96 8.21
N LEU A 793 11.33 7.63 7.39
CA LEU A 793 11.77 8.12 6.08
C LEU A 793 12.90 9.16 6.21
N GLU A 794 12.87 10.02 7.23
CA GLU A 794 13.99 10.92 7.55
C GLU A 794 15.27 10.12 7.82
N LYS A 795 15.19 9.04 8.63
CA LYS A 795 16.34 8.16 8.89
C LYS A 795 16.85 7.41 7.67
N ALA A 796 15.95 6.93 6.82
CA ALA A 796 16.31 6.32 5.54
C ALA A 796 16.99 7.33 4.60
N SER A 797 16.53 8.58 4.64
CA SER A 797 17.09 9.66 3.85
C SER A 797 18.48 10.08 4.33
N GLU A 798 18.70 10.16 5.64
CA GLU A 798 20.03 10.37 6.25
C GLU A 798 21.02 9.29 5.77
N GLU A 799 20.66 8.00 5.88
CA GLU A 799 21.50 6.88 5.43
C GLU A 799 21.86 6.99 3.94
N ARG A 800 20.87 7.31 3.11
CA ARG A 800 21.06 7.40 1.66
C ARG A 800 21.89 8.61 1.26
N CYS A 801 21.73 9.75 1.95
CA CYS A 801 22.55 10.93 1.74
C CYS A 801 24.01 10.70 2.17
N ASP A 802 24.25 9.97 3.25
CA ASP A 802 25.61 9.59 3.64
C ASP A 802 26.24 8.64 2.62
N ALA A 803 25.47 7.68 2.09
CA ALA A 803 25.93 6.80 1.04
C ALA A 803 26.28 7.55 -0.25
N ILE A 804 25.49 8.56 -0.66
CA ILE A 804 25.79 9.33 -1.88
C ILE A 804 26.96 10.30 -1.70
N ARG A 805 27.16 10.87 -0.50
CA ARG A 805 28.37 11.65 -0.16
C ARG A 805 29.65 10.81 -0.29
N GLN A 806 29.60 9.56 0.16
CA GLN A 806 30.71 8.61 -0.01
C GLN A 806 30.91 8.20 -1.47
N GLU A 807 29.82 8.07 -2.25
CA GLU A 807 29.90 7.72 -3.68
C GLU A 807 30.51 8.86 -4.51
N TYR A 808 30.26 10.13 -4.16
CA TYR A 808 30.70 11.32 -4.90
C TYR A 808 31.32 12.40 -3.97
N PRO A 809 32.53 12.17 -3.43
CA PRO A 809 33.16 13.09 -2.49
C PRO A 809 33.40 14.50 -3.06
N ASP A 810 33.66 14.59 -4.37
CA ASP A 810 33.88 15.88 -5.05
C ASP A 810 32.66 16.80 -5.01
N LEU A 811 31.45 16.24 -4.91
CA LEU A 811 30.19 16.98 -4.86
C LEU A 811 29.77 17.40 -3.45
N GLU A 812 30.61 17.20 -2.43
CA GLU A 812 30.28 17.52 -1.02
C GLU A 812 29.83 18.97 -0.82
N ASN A 813 30.50 19.92 -1.48
CA ASN A 813 30.11 21.34 -1.41
C ASN A 813 28.72 21.58 -2.00
N PHE A 814 28.39 20.89 -3.09
CA PHE A 814 27.06 20.95 -3.70
C PHE A 814 26.01 20.34 -2.77
N PHE A 815 26.27 19.16 -2.20
CA PHE A 815 25.34 18.50 -1.28
C PHE A 815 25.03 19.34 -0.03
N ARG A 816 26.02 20.06 0.51
CA ARG A 816 25.79 21.00 1.62
C ARG A 816 24.94 22.21 1.21
N ALA A 817 25.15 22.71 0.00
CA ALA A 817 24.41 23.87 -0.51
C ALA A 817 22.94 23.57 -0.87
N LEU A 818 22.51 22.29 -0.81
CA LEU A 818 21.10 21.91 -0.96
C LEU A 818 20.26 22.21 0.29
N GLU A 819 20.88 22.43 1.46
CA GLU A 819 20.15 22.75 2.69
C GLU A 819 19.32 24.03 2.51
N GLY A 820 18.00 23.92 2.73
CA GLY A 820 17.05 25.02 2.51
C GLY A 820 16.64 25.30 1.05
N ILE A 821 17.16 24.57 0.07
CA ILE A 821 16.71 24.65 -1.33
C ILE A 821 15.39 23.86 -1.47
N SER A 822 14.45 24.33 -2.31
CA SER A 822 13.22 23.58 -2.61
C SER A 822 13.55 22.20 -3.19
N ALA A 823 12.76 21.17 -2.87
CA ALA A 823 12.83 19.86 -3.52
C ALA A 823 12.44 19.89 -5.01
N LEU A 824 11.82 20.98 -5.46
CA LEU A 824 11.43 21.24 -6.85
C LEU A 824 12.04 22.55 -7.38
N PRO A 825 13.39 22.69 -7.41
CA PRO A 825 13.97 23.95 -7.82
C PRO A 825 13.75 24.22 -9.31
N SER A 826 13.62 25.50 -9.66
CA SER A 826 13.69 25.93 -11.06
C SER A 826 15.09 25.71 -11.63
N ARG A 827 15.22 25.80 -12.96
CA ARG A 827 16.54 25.70 -13.62
C ARG A 827 17.49 26.79 -13.10
N GLU A 828 16.98 27.99 -12.87
CA GLU A 828 17.75 29.13 -12.38
C GLU A 828 18.23 28.91 -10.94
N GLU A 829 17.35 28.44 -10.05
CA GLU A 829 17.69 28.14 -8.65
C GLU A 829 18.79 27.07 -8.57
N LEU A 830 18.63 25.97 -9.31
CA LEU A 830 19.64 24.90 -9.33
C LEU A 830 20.95 25.34 -10.00
N SER A 831 20.87 26.16 -11.05
CA SER A 831 22.06 26.73 -11.72
C SER A 831 22.85 27.64 -10.79
N GLN A 832 22.21 28.45 -9.95
CA GLN A 832 22.91 29.29 -8.97
C GLN A 832 23.66 28.45 -7.94
N VAL A 833 23.07 27.37 -7.44
CA VAL A 833 23.73 26.44 -6.51
C VAL A 833 24.93 25.79 -7.19
N TRP A 834 24.77 25.31 -8.43
CA TRP A 834 25.84 24.72 -9.22
C TRP A 834 27.00 25.70 -9.48
N GLU A 835 26.72 26.96 -9.83
CA GLU A 835 27.74 27.97 -10.15
C GLU A 835 28.73 28.20 -9.01
N HIS A 836 28.24 28.17 -7.76
CA HIS A 836 29.04 28.45 -6.57
C HIS A 836 29.67 27.20 -5.92
N THR A 837 29.37 25.99 -6.43
CA THR A 837 29.79 24.73 -5.79
C THR A 837 30.45 23.75 -6.73
N ALA A 838 29.81 23.41 -7.85
CA ALA A 838 30.20 22.29 -8.73
C ALA A 838 30.72 22.72 -10.10
N ARG A 839 30.69 24.02 -10.43
CA ARG A 839 31.20 24.55 -11.71
C ARG A 839 32.68 24.23 -11.97
N SER A 840 33.50 24.16 -10.92
CA SER A 840 34.92 23.77 -11.03
C SER A 840 35.10 22.29 -11.37
N ILE A 841 34.08 21.46 -11.14
CA ILE A 841 34.09 20.01 -11.38
C ILE A 841 33.49 19.72 -12.76
N ILE A 842 32.30 20.27 -13.02
CA ILE A 842 31.60 20.15 -14.30
C ILE A 842 31.24 21.57 -14.77
N ALA A 843 31.92 22.02 -15.83
CA ALA A 843 31.84 23.40 -16.31
C ALA A 843 30.54 23.75 -17.05
N ASP A 844 29.78 22.74 -17.49
CA ASP A 844 28.51 22.89 -18.20
C ASP A 844 27.34 22.43 -17.32
N PHE A 845 26.32 23.29 -17.18
CA PHE A 845 25.17 23.00 -16.32
C PHE A 845 24.34 21.83 -16.85
N ASP A 846 24.18 21.70 -18.17
CA ASP A 846 23.34 20.64 -18.75
C ASP A 846 23.98 19.26 -18.51
N ARG A 847 25.32 19.15 -18.67
CA ARG A 847 26.07 17.96 -18.25
C ARG A 847 26.00 17.69 -16.75
N PHE A 848 25.96 18.74 -15.92
CA PHE A 848 25.78 18.57 -14.48
C PHE A 848 24.38 18.04 -14.15
N ALA A 849 23.35 18.57 -14.80
CA ALA A 849 21.98 18.09 -14.66
C ALA A 849 21.81 16.65 -15.16
N GLU A 850 22.48 16.27 -16.25
CA GLU A 850 22.57 14.89 -16.71
C GLU A 850 23.20 13.99 -15.65
N LEU A 851 24.32 14.41 -15.02
CA LEU A 851 24.91 13.67 -13.91
C LEU A 851 23.92 13.49 -12.75
N LEU A 852 23.19 14.54 -12.35
CA LEU A 852 22.19 14.44 -11.27
C LEU A 852 21.11 13.41 -11.60
N SER A 853 20.69 13.33 -12.86
CA SER A 853 19.73 12.33 -13.34
C SER A 853 20.35 10.93 -13.37
N GLU A 854 21.61 10.79 -13.79
CA GLU A 854 22.30 9.50 -13.84
C GLU A 854 22.55 8.91 -12.45
N ILE A 855 22.85 9.75 -11.47
CA ILE A 855 23.00 9.35 -10.07
C ILE A 855 21.64 9.33 -9.35
N GLY A 856 20.52 9.41 -10.07
CA GLY A 856 19.17 9.31 -9.52
C GLY A 856 18.80 10.40 -8.50
N LEU A 857 19.58 11.47 -8.36
CA LEU A 857 19.33 12.52 -7.37
C LEU A 857 18.14 13.40 -7.77
N ALA A 858 18.16 13.90 -9.01
CA ALA A 858 17.14 14.80 -9.53
C ALA A 858 16.92 14.61 -11.04
N GLN A 859 15.67 14.78 -11.50
CA GLN A 859 15.30 14.68 -12.92
C GLN A 859 14.41 15.85 -13.34
N TRP A 860 14.52 16.29 -14.59
CA TRP A 860 13.62 17.30 -15.16
C TRP A 860 12.18 16.78 -15.30
N ARG A 861 11.21 17.52 -14.74
CA ARG A 861 9.79 17.22 -14.85
C ARG A 861 9.12 18.13 -15.88
N GLU A 862 8.73 17.57 -17.02
CA GLU A 862 8.15 18.36 -18.12
C GLU A 862 6.86 19.11 -17.74
N LYS A 863 5.98 18.48 -16.95
CA LYS A 863 4.70 19.07 -16.52
C LYS A 863 4.90 20.31 -15.64
N GLU A 864 5.86 20.26 -14.72
CA GLU A 864 6.11 21.29 -13.71
C GLU A 864 7.19 22.30 -14.14
N LYS A 865 7.94 21.98 -15.20
CA LYS A 865 9.11 22.74 -15.69
C LYS A 865 10.15 23.02 -14.58
N ARG A 866 10.37 22.03 -13.72
CA ARG A 866 11.28 22.07 -12.57
C ARG A 866 12.08 20.78 -12.49
N TYR A 867 13.21 20.82 -11.78
CA TYR A 867 13.93 19.59 -11.42
C TYR A 867 13.28 18.98 -10.19
N GLY A 868 12.88 17.71 -10.24
CA GLY A 868 12.36 16.99 -9.08
C GLY A 868 13.45 16.18 -8.40
N PHE A 869 13.81 16.56 -7.18
CA PHE A 869 14.65 15.73 -6.32
C PHE A 869 13.84 14.54 -5.80
N ALA A 870 14.46 13.36 -5.80
CA ALA A 870 13.79 12.18 -5.28
C ALA A 870 13.61 12.27 -3.76
N ASP A 871 12.44 11.87 -3.27
CA ASP A 871 12.05 12.00 -1.86
C ASP A 871 13.06 11.37 -0.88
N ILE A 872 13.74 10.29 -1.30
CA ILE A 872 14.76 9.61 -0.50
C ILE A 872 15.98 10.49 -0.17
N TYR A 873 16.18 11.62 -0.85
CA TYR A 873 17.31 12.54 -0.56
C TYR A 873 16.88 13.85 0.13
N VAL A 874 15.59 14.18 0.06
CA VAL A 874 15.08 15.51 0.48
C VAL A 874 15.34 15.76 1.96
N TYR A 875 15.02 14.81 2.84
CA TYR A 875 15.18 14.98 4.28
C TYR A 875 16.65 14.95 4.72
N GLY A 876 17.45 14.02 4.20
CA GLY A 876 18.86 13.86 4.54
C GLY A 876 19.76 15.02 4.06
N PHE A 877 19.34 15.74 3.02
CA PHE A 877 19.94 17.02 2.62
C PHE A 877 19.23 18.26 3.20
N LYS A 878 18.19 18.07 4.02
CA LYS A 878 17.42 19.15 4.64
C LYS A 878 16.87 20.17 3.63
N MET A 879 16.40 19.66 2.50
CA MET A 879 15.76 20.47 1.48
C MET A 879 14.34 20.88 1.93
N ASN A 880 13.87 22.02 1.46
CA ASN A 880 12.53 22.50 1.72
C ASN A 880 11.52 21.73 0.88
N ARG A 881 10.65 20.98 1.56
CA ARG A 881 9.52 20.30 0.95
C ARG A 881 8.37 21.29 0.71
N THR A 882 8.59 22.28 -0.14
CA THR A 882 7.57 23.24 -0.56
C THR A 882 7.49 23.26 -2.09
N GLY A 883 6.36 22.77 -2.59
CA GLY A 883 6.00 22.66 -4.02
C GLY A 883 5.19 21.38 -4.20
N THR A 884 3.92 21.37 -4.57
CA THR A 884 3.03 22.35 -5.21
C THR A 884 1.82 22.68 -4.33
N LYS A 885 1.39 23.95 -4.34
CA LYS A 885 0.02 24.33 -3.99
C LYS A 885 -0.94 23.95 -5.11
#